data_AF-A0A849U3I3-F1
#
_entry.id   AF-A0A849U3I3-F1
#
_cell.length_a   1.000
_cell.length_b   1.000
_cell.length_c   1.000
_cell.angle_alpha   90.00
_cell.angle_beta   90.00
_cell.angle_gamma   90.00
#
_symmetry.space_group_name_H-M   'P 1'
#
loop_
_entity.id
_entity.type
_entity.pdbx_description
1 polymer ?
#
loop_
_entity_poly.entity_id
_entity_poly.type
_entity_poly.pdbx_seq_one_letter_code
_entity_poly.pdbx_strand_id
1 'polypeptide(L)'
;MPSDEKSETKLPVQNLVLLASAVLGAVWLYEGPLKSSRPVEELSSQRLEVVGDRRVQARLWQDPFDAVSRHRDVEKQNGKLGHTHSLRDLVEERVHTDISQVTVLALLTDGAPYADPAESRLRQRYAVLAGLERSGFDPVDGEHIRFFVWPKEEMPAAVCQDSKKALLDWRDARVPVEWYESSAVAPSQALVLWIKDQDLGRCPVASLETMRRIVSKEFEDQGKTITFKVIGPRFSGTLASMVSEATRSKPREESVASTSGPRDNLLELEVYSPWSTVPEKGIYKGKKGVADILRDANVSFQRVVPTDDRLMFELVEELGRRGIALRMPCVENKRCASVALISEWDTRYGRALPKEFKEAVRAGDQSETDEAFDRRIRQFSYLRGLDGELPKEKGKDGQGDASQGDDKAPPSLNERRKLTEQLERPEGRSQLDYVRRLVQVLKEAEAEASCGILKGRCPGFKAIGVLGSDVYDKLLILQALKQNFPHVIFFTTDLDARLFHPREMPWTRNLVVASHFGLTLNKKLQKAIPPFRDTYQTATFYAVLRALGALAPGDLCSAGLQELPVWRYAIYAELRTLGTLAPGDLCPVGPLGPPVWQYAIQPLGGQATTYFVVSPQPRLHEIGKNGPVDLSIERVSFRETQIIQSIHEPRPQPPSADDARKAVAYVAMAVAVGWLLLLLASETVYGVTRSACRTVLSNPPRILGMLAIFGAMSWLLWFAVVPSLVADHEAGEPFSFLDGVSIWPSQLLRGAVIVLAFVFIVRIRKRLRNTCEEIERSFYNLLVPRAHVAYASVPMLLNLELLSRFARLARWSRWGMPWSVNSWSLSDLSAEPADIWVEYRTRLKPLFLWGRVLCCSVIFLLVGQFIMDLYGQPATPFRGNVVWQVNKLVLIAAVFMMIVVIFLVLDLTRTTSVFVRKLVTKELGCASPTDCLNKLQLVARVTARIDVFVYYPATLMGLMLLARAEYFDNWNFSIGLGIVVGVGAAYVVASAIRLRASSEEARRLVMNELSERRLAGLEPASSQQLDQIMATIGMLREGAFLPYAELPVFRAVALPSGAYGLFAVIELMTNSF
;
A
#
# COMPACT_ATOMS: atom_id res chain seq x y z
N MET A 1 -57.22 -31.78 32.54
CA MET A 1 -55.76 -31.68 32.75
C MET A 1 -55.14 -31.24 31.43
N PRO A 2 -54.64 -30.00 31.30
CA PRO A 2 -53.92 -29.58 30.12
C PRO A 2 -52.44 -29.94 30.27
N SER A 3 -51.86 -30.49 29.21
CA SER A 3 -50.44 -30.78 29.05
C SER A 3 -49.69 -29.53 28.60
N ASP A 4 -48.57 -29.26 29.28
CA ASP A 4 -47.66 -28.14 29.10
C ASP A 4 -47.22 -27.89 27.65
N GLU A 5 -47.43 -26.66 27.18
CA GLU A 5 -46.76 -26.10 26.01
C GLU A 5 -45.63 -25.18 26.52
N LYS A 6 -44.38 -25.67 26.45
CA LYS A 6 -43.19 -24.89 26.79
C LYS A 6 -43.09 -23.68 25.87
N SER A 7 -43.21 -22.48 26.46
CA SER A 7 -42.87 -21.23 25.81
C SER A 7 -41.37 -21.17 25.54
N GLU A 8 -40.96 -21.37 24.29
CA GLU A 8 -39.63 -20.93 23.84
C GLU A 8 -39.55 -19.41 24.01
N THR A 9 -38.65 -18.98 24.89
CA THR A 9 -38.30 -17.58 25.10
C THR A 9 -37.69 -17.01 23.83
N LYS A 10 -38.53 -16.42 22.99
CA LYS A 10 -38.11 -15.60 21.85
C LYS A 10 -37.39 -14.36 22.39
N LEU A 11 -36.07 -14.45 22.54
CA LEU A 11 -35.23 -13.26 22.67
C LEU A 11 -35.54 -12.34 21.47
N PRO A 12 -36.06 -11.12 21.69
CA PRO A 12 -36.42 -10.24 20.59
C PRO A 12 -35.13 -9.88 19.86
N VAL A 13 -35.08 -10.21 18.56
CA VAL A 13 -33.95 -9.97 17.64
C VAL A 13 -33.41 -8.53 17.75
N GLN A 14 -34.27 -7.57 18.11
CA GLN A 14 -33.93 -6.17 18.39
C GLN A 14 -32.87 -6.01 19.50
N ASN A 15 -32.94 -6.78 20.59
CA ASN A 15 -31.98 -6.69 21.70
C ASN A 15 -30.62 -7.31 21.35
N LEU A 16 -30.62 -8.36 20.53
CA LEU A 16 -29.40 -8.97 19.99
C LEU A 16 -28.70 -8.03 19.01
N VAL A 17 -29.46 -7.34 18.15
CA VAL A 17 -28.93 -6.32 17.24
C VAL A 17 -28.40 -5.11 18.01
N LEU A 18 -29.11 -4.66 19.05
CA LEU A 18 -28.65 -3.55 19.90
C LEU A 18 -27.35 -3.91 20.63
N LEU A 19 -27.28 -5.09 21.23
CA LEU A 19 -26.08 -5.59 21.91
C LEU A 19 -24.91 -5.77 20.94
N ALA A 20 -25.16 -6.37 19.77
CA ALA A 20 -24.14 -6.51 18.72
C ALA A 20 -23.65 -5.14 18.23
N SER A 21 -24.54 -4.16 18.05
CA SER A 21 -24.16 -2.80 17.64
C SER A 21 -23.41 -2.04 18.72
N ALA A 22 -23.74 -2.25 20.00
CA ALA A 22 -23.02 -1.65 21.13
C ALA A 22 -21.63 -2.26 21.31
N VAL A 23 -21.51 -3.59 21.16
CA VAL A 23 -20.21 -4.29 21.20
C VAL A 23 -19.36 -3.91 19.99
N LEU A 24 -19.94 -3.88 18.78
CA LEU A 24 -19.25 -3.43 17.57
C LEU A 24 -18.82 -1.97 17.70
N GLY A 25 -19.68 -1.08 18.22
CA GLY A 25 -19.36 0.32 18.47
C GLY A 25 -18.26 0.51 19.51
N ALA A 26 -18.26 -0.27 20.59
CA ALA A 26 -17.21 -0.24 21.61
C ALA A 26 -15.87 -0.76 21.10
N VAL A 27 -15.87 -1.77 20.22
CA VAL A 27 -14.65 -2.29 19.56
C VAL A 27 -14.13 -1.29 18.51
N TRP A 28 -15.01 -0.60 17.78
CA TRP A 28 -14.62 0.38 16.76
C TRP A 28 -14.06 1.68 17.34
N LEU A 29 -14.44 2.05 18.56
CA LEU A 29 -14.03 3.31 19.22
C LEU A 29 -12.86 3.15 20.21
N TYR A 30 -12.36 1.92 20.44
CA TYR A 30 -11.27 1.69 21.37
C TYR A 30 -9.90 1.84 20.70
N GLU A 31 -9.21 2.95 20.96
CA GLU A 31 -7.80 3.12 20.61
C GLU A 31 -6.92 2.41 21.66
N GLY A 32 -6.12 1.43 21.23
CA GLY A 32 -5.15 0.76 22.11
C GLY A 32 -3.99 1.68 22.52
N PRO A 33 -3.24 1.34 23.59
CA PRO A 33 -2.07 2.12 24.00
C PRO A 33 -0.98 2.10 22.91
N LEU A 34 -0.29 3.23 22.73
CA LEU A 34 0.91 3.29 21.91
C LEU A 34 2.01 2.41 22.54
N LYS A 35 2.70 1.64 21.71
CA LYS A 35 3.74 0.69 22.16
C LYS A 35 5.01 0.91 21.35
N SER A 36 6.09 1.27 22.04
CA SER A 36 7.40 1.33 21.40
C SER A 36 7.88 -0.09 21.06
N SER A 37 8.38 -0.26 19.85
CA SER A 37 9.10 -1.46 19.42
C SER A 37 10.61 -1.36 19.68
N ARG A 38 11.07 -0.26 20.30
CA ARG A 38 12.49 -0.06 20.65
C ARG A 38 12.94 -1.15 21.61
N PRO A 39 14.02 -1.88 21.30
CA PRO A 39 14.58 -2.83 22.24
C PRO A 39 15.16 -2.07 23.44
N VAL A 40 14.85 -2.55 24.63
CA VAL A 40 15.49 -2.06 25.84
C VAL A 40 16.90 -2.63 25.86
N GLU A 41 17.88 -1.77 25.62
CA GLU A 41 19.29 -2.16 25.58
C GLU A 41 19.76 -2.45 27.01
N GLU A 42 19.71 -3.72 27.39
CA GLU A 42 20.43 -4.21 28.55
C GLU A 42 21.91 -4.31 28.17
N LEU A 43 22.78 -3.67 28.94
CA LEU A 43 24.22 -3.92 28.90
C LEU A 43 24.46 -5.40 29.28
N SER A 44 24.30 -6.28 28.28
CA SER A 44 24.17 -7.73 28.44
C SER A 44 25.30 -8.30 29.29
N SER A 45 24.93 -9.06 30.30
CA SER A 45 25.79 -9.68 31.30
C SER A 45 26.37 -11.02 30.82
N GLN A 46 26.79 -11.13 29.57
CA GLN A 46 27.62 -12.28 29.16
C GLN A 46 29.06 -12.03 29.58
N ARG A 47 29.52 -12.77 30.59
CA ARG A 47 30.96 -12.87 30.95
C ARG A 47 31.71 -13.41 29.74
N LEU A 48 32.52 -12.58 29.10
CA LEU A 48 33.58 -13.04 28.21
C LEU A 48 34.82 -13.28 29.07
N GLU A 49 35.35 -14.49 29.00
CA GLU A 49 36.61 -14.86 29.62
C GLU A 49 37.76 -14.18 28.86
N VAL A 50 38.63 -13.48 29.58
CA VAL A 50 39.84 -12.86 29.03
C VAL A 50 40.78 -13.96 28.59
N VAL A 51 41.22 -13.96 27.32
CA VAL A 51 42.48 -14.65 26.97
C VAL A 51 43.24 -13.87 25.90
N GLY A 52 44.38 -13.30 26.29
CA GLY A 52 45.50 -12.99 25.39
C GLY A 52 45.87 -11.51 25.23
N ASP A 53 47.18 -11.24 25.20
CA ASP A 53 47.84 -9.95 25.06
C ASP A 53 47.20 -9.10 23.92
N ARG A 54 46.66 -7.93 24.27
CA ARG A 54 46.19 -6.87 23.33
C ARG A 54 45.01 -7.20 22.39
N ARG A 55 44.32 -8.34 22.55
CA ARG A 55 43.15 -8.73 21.71
C ARG A 55 41.85 -8.68 22.49
N VAL A 56 40.84 -8.01 21.94
CA VAL A 56 39.49 -7.96 22.53
C VAL A 56 38.61 -8.98 21.81
N GLN A 57 38.07 -9.96 22.53
CA GLN A 57 37.14 -10.92 21.94
C GLN A 57 35.88 -10.20 21.42
N ALA A 58 35.71 -10.21 20.10
CA ALA A 58 34.62 -9.53 19.43
C ALA A 58 34.36 -10.18 18.08
N ARG A 59 33.14 -10.68 17.88
CA ARG A 59 32.72 -11.18 16.56
C ARG A 59 32.51 -10.02 15.60
N LEU A 60 32.67 -10.25 14.30
CA LEU A 60 32.47 -9.24 13.25
C LEU A 60 31.06 -8.62 13.22
N TRP A 61 30.06 -9.31 13.76
CA TRP A 61 28.68 -8.83 13.84
C TRP A 61 28.37 -7.98 15.09
N GLN A 62 29.30 -7.83 16.03
CA GLN A 62 29.11 -7.04 17.26
C GLN A 62 29.42 -5.55 17.04
N ASP A 63 29.11 -4.70 18.02
CA ASP A 63 29.47 -3.28 17.95
C ASP A 63 30.95 -3.09 18.36
N PRO A 64 31.79 -2.46 17.52
CA PRO A 64 33.21 -2.32 17.78
C PRO A 64 33.50 -1.44 19.01
N PHE A 65 32.69 -0.42 19.30
CA PHE A 65 32.90 0.43 20.48
C PHE A 65 32.41 -0.23 21.76
N ASP A 66 31.31 -0.96 21.70
CA ASP A 66 30.77 -1.68 22.85
C ASP A 66 31.70 -2.84 23.27
N ALA A 67 32.28 -3.56 22.32
CA ALA A 67 33.27 -4.59 22.62
C ALA A 67 34.49 -4.01 23.37
N VAL A 68 35.04 -2.89 22.88
CA VAL A 68 36.21 -2.22 23.49
C VAL A 68 35.87 -1.61 24.85
N SER A 69 34.68 -1.03 25.01
CA SER A 69 34.25 -0.44 26.29
C SER A 69 34.10 -1.51 27.38
N ARG A 70 33.53 -2.68 27.03
CA ARG A 70 33.35 -3.82 27.93
C ARG A 70 34.69 -4.42 28.36
N HIS A 71 35.63 -4.58 27.43
CA HIS A 71 36.96 -5.11 27.76
C HIS A 71 37.66 -4.25 28.81
N ARG A 72 37.60 -2.93 28.67
CA ARG A 72 38.15 -1.98 29.65
C ARG A 72 37.51 -2.14 31.03
N ASP A 73 36.19 -2.30 31.10
CA ASP A 73 35.51 -2.43 32.37
C ASP A 73 35.95 -3.70 33.11
N VAL A 74 36.26 -4.77 32.37
CA VAL A 74 36.88 -6.00 32.90
C VAL A 74 38.34 -5.77 33.32
N GLU A 75 39.17 -5.10 32.51
CA GLU A 75 40.56 -4.77 32.89
C GLU A 75 40.64 -3.92 34.15
N LYS A 76 39.76 -2.91 34.27
CA LYS A 76 39.63 -2.07 35.46
C LYS A 76 39.23 -2.88 36.69
N GLN A 77 38.29 -3.83 36.56
CA GLN A 77 37.87 -4.71 37.66
C GLN A 77 38.98 -5.68 38.09
N ASN A 78 39.78 -6.15 37.13
CA ASN A 78 40.85 -7.13 37.37
C ASN A 78 42.17 -6.51 37.84
N GLY A 79 42.28 -5.17 37.92
CA GLY A 79 43.48 -4.46 38.39
C GLY A 79 44.70 -4.58 37.47
N LYS A 80 44.55 -5.15 36.27
CA LYS A 80 45.60 -5.31 35.25
C LYS A 80 45.51 -4.19 34.22
N LEU A 81 45.98 -2.98 34.54
CA LEU A 81 46.11 -1.86 33.58
C LEU A 81 47.45 -1.91 32.80
N GLY A 82 47.97 -3.12 32.55
CA GLY A 82 49.38 -3.33 32.21
C GLY A 82 49.77 -3.19 30.74
N HIS A 83 48.83 -3.17 29.80
CA HIS A 83 49.14 -3.22 28.37
C HIS A 83 48.97 -1.85 27.70
N THR A 84 50.05 -1.31 27.10
CA THR A 84 49.99 -0.12 26.26
C THR A 84 49.40 -0.49 24.90
N HIS A 85 48.22 0.05 24.60
CA HIS A 85 47.57 -0.04 23.30
C HIS A 85 48.02 1.12 22.41
N SER A 86 49.28 1.09 21.96
CA SER A 86 49.85 2.14 21.10
C SER A 86 49.60 1.85 19.61
N LEU A 87 49.55 2.91 18.79
CA LEU A 87 49.43 2.77 17.34
C LEU A 87 50.66 2.05 16.75
N ARG A 88 51.86 2.38 17.24
CA ARG A 88 53.12 1.77 16.83
C ARG A 88 53.12 0.24 17.00
N ASP A 89 52.71 -0.24 18.17
CA ASP A 89 52.58 -1.68 18.45
C ASP A 89 51.67 -2.39 17.44
N LEU A 90 50.60 -1.71 17.01
CA LEU A 90 49.62 -2.26 16.08
C LEU A 90 50.14 -2.38 14.65
N VAL A 91 50.97 -1.42 14.24
CA VAL A 91 51.63 -1.41 12.93
C VAL A 91 52.74 -2.46 12.91
N GLU A 92 53.56 -2.54 13.96
CA GLU A 92 54.66 -3.51 14.06
C GLU A 92 54.19 -4.98 14.12
N GLU A 93 53.05 -5.30 14.76
CA GLU A 93 52.58 -6.69 14.93
C GLU A 93 52.14 -7.34 13.59
N ARG A 94 51.65 -6.57 12.61
CA ARG A 94 50.82 -7.13 11.52
C ARG A 94 51.07 -6.59 10.10
N VAL A 95 51.99 -5.65 9.93
CA VAL A 95 52.38 -5.19 8.58
C VAL A 95 53.29 -6.25 7.95
N HIS A 96 52.85 -6.88 6.85
CA HIS A 96 53.68 -7.84 6.13
C HIS A 96 54.89 -7.16 5.48
N THR A 97 56.08 -7.78 5.55
CA THR A 97 57.30 -7.28 4.92
C THR A 97 57.15 -7.10 3.41
N ASP A 98 56.31 -7.93 2.78
CA ASP A 98 56.22 -8.06 1.33
C ASP A 98 55.22 -7.09 0.67
N ILE A 99 54.45 -6.34 1.47
CA ILE A 99 53.42 -5.41 0.99
C ILE A 99 53.94 -3.97 1.07
N SER A 100 54.06 -3.25 -0.03
CA SER A 100 54.59 -1.88 -0.05
C SER A 100 53.56 -0.77 0.20
N GLN A 101 52.28 -1.05 -0.04
CA GLN A 101 51.18 -0.08 0.05
C GLN A 101 50.02 -0.62 0.89
N VAL A 102 49.57 0.17 1.86
CA VAL A 102 48.45 -0.16 2.76
C VAL A 102 47.31 0.85 2.58
N THR A 103 46.07 0.39 2.45
CA THR A 103 44.90 1.28 2.40
C THR A 103 44.31 1.45 3.79
N VAL A 104 44.26 2.67 4.29
CA VAL A 104 43.62 2.98 5.58
C VAL A 104 42.22 3.56 5.31
N LEU A 105 41.19 2.89 5.81
CA LEU A 105 39.80 3.32 5.75
C LEU A 105 39.35 3.86 7.11
N ALA A 106 39.24 5.18 7.23
CA ALA A 106 38.69 5.85 8.41
C ALA A 106 37.17 6.00 8.29
N LEU A 107 36.41 5.33 9.16
CA LEU A 107 34.95 5.35 9.17
C LEU A 107 34.40 6.24 10.26
N LEU A 108 33.65 7.27 9.84
CA LEU A 108 32.97 8.18 10.74
C LEU A 108 31.55 7.67 11.02
N THR A 109 31.29 7.24 12.25
CA THR A 109 30.00 6.66 12.65
C THR A 109 29.39 7.36 13.87
N ASP A 110 28.15 7.01 14.20
CA ASP A 110 27.42 7.60 15.32
C ASP A 110 27.91 7.00 16.64
N GLY A 111 28.53 7.80 17.50
CA GLY A 111 29.01 7.41 18.82
C GLY A 111 27.99 7.49 19.96
N ALA A 112 26.72 7.81 19.68
CA ALA A 112 25.69 7.95 20.72
C ALA A 112 25.33 6.58 21.36
N PRO A 113 24.99 6.56 22.66
CA PRO A 113 24.79 5.31 23.41
C PRO A 113 23.37 4.72 23.28
N TYR A 114 22.51 5.29 22.44
CA TYR A 114 21.12 4.85 22.30
C TYR A 114 20.96 3.67 21.32
N ALA A 115 19.87 2.92 21.45
CA ALA A 115 19.61 1.70 20.67
C ALA A 115 19.61 1.90 19.15
N ASP A 116 19.06 3.01 18.63
CA ASP A 116 19.02 3.29 17.19
C ASP A 116 20.43 3.59 16.61
N PRO A 117 21.24 4.49 17.22
CA PRO A 117 22.67 4.61 16.94
C PRO A 117 23.46 3.30 17.04
N ALA A 118 23.22 2.48 18.06
CA ALA A 118 23.90 1.18 18.23
C ALA A 118 23.59 0.22 17.07
N GLU A 119 22.30 0.04 16.74
CA GLU A 119 21.88 -0.75 15.57
C GLU A 119 22.44 -0.16 14.27
N SER A 120 22.50 1.17 14.15
CA SER A 120 23.09 1.85 13.00
C SER A 120 24.59 1.50 12.83
N ARG A 121 25.35 1.42 13.93
CA ARG A 121 26.77 0.98 13.90
C ARG A 121 26.91 -0.47 13.45
N LEU A 122 26.09 -1.37 13.98
CA LEU A 122 26.09 -2.79 13.58
C LEU A 122 25.85 -2.95 12.08
N ARG A 123 24.84 -2.22 11.58
CA ARG A 123 24.47 -2.20 10.17
C ARG A 123 25.57 -1.64 9.28
N GLN A 124 26.20 -0.54 9.69
CA GLN A 124 27.32 0.05 8.97
C GLN A 124 28.54 -0.88 8.93
N ARG A 125 28.88 -1.53 10.06
CA ARG A 125 29.93 -2.55 10.11
C ARG A 125 29.68 -3.65 9.09
N TYR A 126 28.47 -4.22 9.07
CA TYR A 126 28.10 -5.22 8.08
C TYR A 126 28.28 -4.74 6.62
N ALA A 127 27.85 -3.51 6.30
CA ALA A 127 27.98 -2.97 4.95
C ALA A 127 29.44 -2.75 4.52
N VAL A 128 30.31 -2.37 5.46
CA VAL A 128 31.74 -2.20 5.22
C VAL A 128 32.44 -3.53 4.98
N LEU A 129 32.15 -4.51 5.84
CA LEU A 129 32.64 -5.89 5.69
C LEU A 129 32.25 -6.46 4.33
N ALA A 130 30.98 -6.32 3.95
CA ALA A 130 30.49 -6.76 2.65
C ALA A 130 31.19 -6.04 1.48
N GLY A 131 31.49 -4.74 1.62
CA GLY A 131 32.23 -3.97 0.61
C GLY A 131 33.68 -4.42 0.45
N LEU A 132 34.34 -4.75 1.55
CA LEU A 132 35.70 -5.30 1.60
C LEU A 132 35.75 -6.67 0.95
N GLU A 133 34.87 -7.59 1.36
CA GLU A 133 34.73 -8.93 0.77
C GLU A 133 34.50 -8.84 -0.74
N ARG A 134 33.58 -7.96 -1.15
CA ARG A 134 33.30 -7.75 -2.59
C ARG A 134 34.50 -7.20 -3.35
N SER A 135 35.37 -6.46 -2.70
CA SER A 135 36.62 -5.92 -3.27
C SER A 135 37.78 -6.91 -3.20
N GLY A 136 37.57 -8.13 -2.69
CA GLY A 136 38.58 -9.19 -2.62
C GLY A 136 39.46 -9.13 -1.36
N PHE A 137 38.97 -8.50 -0.28
CA PHE A 137 39.65 -8.44 1.01
C PHE A 137 38.98 -9.39 2.01
N ASP A 138 39.78 -10.23 2.65
CA ASP A 138 39.36 -11.16 3.69
C ASP A 138 39.79 -10.66 5.09
N PRO A 139 38.98 -10.86 6.14
CA PRO A 139 39.35 -10.45 7.50
C PRO A 139 40.49 -11.31 8.04
N VAL A 140 41.51 -10.67 8.61
CA VAL A 140 42.67 -11.36 9.20
C VAL A 140 42.31 -12.04 10.53
N ASP A 141 41.38 -11.46 11.29
CA ASP A 141 40.89 -12.01 12.55
C ASP A 141 39.37 -11.81 12.64
N GLY A 142 38.62 -12.92 12.66
CA GLY A 142 37.16 -12.91 12.73
C GLY A 142 36.60 -13.02 14.15
N GLU A 143 37.45 -13.21 15.16
CA GLU A 143 37.05 -13.47 16.54
C GLU A 143 37.51 -12.38 17.53
N HIS A 144 38.42 -11.50 17.09
CA HIS A 144 38.94 -10.43 17.92
C HIS A 144 38.97 -9.09 17.19
N ILE A 145 38.79 -8.01 17.96
CA ILE A 145 39.04 -6.64 17.55
C ILE A 145 40.23 -6.09 18.34
N ARG A 146 41.02 -5.21 17.72
CA ARG A 146 42.09 -4.47 18.40
C ARG A 146 41.65 -3.02 18.58
N PHE A 147 42.31 -2.29 19.46
CA PHE A 147 42.15 -0.85 19.56
C PHE A 147 43.47 -0.20 19.94
N PHE A 148 43.62 1.09 19.61
CA PHE A 148 44.73 1.91 20.04
C PHE A 148 44.25 3.24 20.63
N VAL A 149 45.16 3.94 21.30
CA VAL A 149 44.99 5.32 21.78
C VAL A 149 45.98 6.22 21.04
N TRP A 150 45.54 7.41 20.65
CA TRP A 150 46.38 8.35 19.92
C TRP A 150 47.60 8.81 20.73
N PRO A 151 48.78 8.97 20.09
CA PRO A 151 49.99 9.42 20.77
C PRO A 151 49.88 10.88 21.19
N LYS A 152 50.04 11.16 22.50
CA LYS A 152 49.89 12.51 23.06
C LYS A 152 51.02 13.47 22.64
N GLU A 153 52.21 12.93 22.44
CA GLU A 153 53.43 13.72 22.14
C GLU A 153 53.44 14.28 20.72
N GLU A 154 52.69 13.69 19.80
CA GLU A 154 52.69 14.05 18.37
C GLU A 154 51.54 14.99 17.97
N MET A 155 50.69 15.35 18.93
CA MET A 155 49.52 16.18 18.67
C MET A 155 49.88 17.66 18.61
N PRO A 156 49.63 18.35 17.48
CA PRO A 156 49.79 19.80 17.42
C PRO A 156 48.84 20.49 18.41
N ALA A 157 49.24 21.68 18.89
CA ALA A 157 48.34 22.56 19.65
C ALA A 157 47.02 22.72 18.86
N ALA A 158 45.88 22.72 19.56
CA ALA A 158 44.56 22.71 18.92
C ALA A 158 44.49 23.76 17.79
N VAL A 159 44.34 23.30 16.54
CA VAL A 159 44.24 24.18 15.35
C VAL A 159 43.04 25.12 15.48
N CYS A 160 42.04 24.73 16.28
CA CYS A 160 40.90 25.54 16.64
C CYS A 160 40.87 25.78 18.16
N GLN A 161 41.40 26.92 18.60
CA GLN A 161 41.57 27.26 20.02
C GLN A 161 40.31 27.77 20.74
N ASP A 162 39.16 27.83 20.08
CA ASP A 162 37.91 28.28 20.73
C ASP A 162 37.16 27.15 21.41
N SER A 163 37.69 26.67 22.54
CA SER A 163 36.89 26.46 23.77
C SER A 163 37.72 25.84 24.89
N LYS A 164 37.88 26.60 25.97
CA LYS A 164 38.06 26.02 27.31
C LYS A 164 36.85 25.10 27.54
N LYS A 165 37.09 23.78 27.56
CA LYS A 165 36.13 22.66 27.72
C LYS A 165 35.30 22.29 26.47
N ALA A 166 35.91 21.62 25.50
CA ALA A 166 35.16 20.63 24.71
C ALA A 166 35.03 19.35 25.56
N LEU A 167 33.81 18.83 25.71
CA LEU A 167 33.47 17.73 26.64
C LEU A 167 33.93 16.34 26.12
N LEU A 168 34.31 16.22 24.84
CA LEU A 168 34.94 15.06 24.22
C LEU A 168 35.91 15.56 23.12
N ASP A 169 37.12 15.01 23.11
CA ASP A 169 38.16 15.27 22.11
C ASP A 169 38.60 13.91 21.55
N TRP A 170 38.64 13.78 20.22
CA TRP A 170 39.11 12.56 19.55
C TRP A 170 40.51 12.13 20.02
N ARG A 171 41.30 13.07 20.55
CA ARG A 171 42.64 12.81 21.11
C ARG A 171 42.66 11.80 22.24
N ASP A 172 41.62 11.77 23.07
CA ASP A 172 41.49 10.80 24.17
C ASP A 172 40.63 9.58 23.78
N ALA A 173 40.14 9.54 22.54
CA ALA A 173 39.31 8.45 22.05
C ALA A 173 40.13 7.17 21.85
N ARG A 174 39.50 6.04 22.21
CA ARG A 174 39.99 4.71 21.83
C ARG A 174 39.43 4.39 20.46
N VAL A 175 40.30 4.00 19.53
CA VAL A 175 39.92 3.70 18.15
C VAL A 175 39.96 2.19 17.95
N PRO A 176 38.80 1.51 17.82
CA PRO A 176 38.75 0.12 17.39
C PRO A 176 39.28 -0.01 15.95
N VAL A 177 40.01 -1.08 15.68
CA VAL A 177 40.64 -1.33 14.38
C VAL A 177 40.59 -2.80 13.97
N GLU A 178 40.57 -3.01 12.66
CA GLU A 178 40.47 -4.32 12.02
C GLU A 178 41.36 -4.39 10.78
N TRP A 179 42.03 -5.53 10.60
CA TRP A 179 42.93 -5.79 9.49
C TRP A 179 42.29 -6.71 8.45
N TYR A 180 42.54 -6.40 7.19
CA TYR A 180 42.08 -7.17 6.04
C TYR A 180 43.21 -7.36 5.03
N GLU A 181 43.21 -8.52 4.37
CA GLU A 181 44.23 -8.92 3.41
C GLU A 181 43.59 -9.38 2.11
N SER A 182 44.20 -9.03 0.98
CA SER A 182 43.79 -9.51 -0.33
C SER A 182 44.83 -10.47 -0.89
N SER A 183 44.40 -11.69 -1.23
CA SER A 183 45.22 -12.71 -1.90
C SER A 183 45.26 -12.54 -3.42
N ALA A 184 44.95 -11.35 -3.94
CA ALA A 184 45.00 -11.06 -5.37
C ALA A 184 46.43 -11.16 -5.94
N VAL A 185 46.57 -11.06 -7.28
CA VAL A 185 47.86 -11.16 -8.00
C VAL A 185 48.93 -10.18 -7.45
N ALA A 186 48.50 -9.05 -6.87
CA ALA A 186 49.31 -8.21 -6.03
C ALA A 186 48.75 -8.24 -4.59
N PRO A 187 49.52 -8.71 -3.59
CA PRO A 187 49.06 -8.72 -2.20
C PRO A 187 48.87 -7.29 -1.71
N SER A 188 47.73 -7.02 -1.08
CA SER A 188 47.42 -5.72 -0.51
C SER A 188 46.77 -5.87 0.85
N GLN A 189 47.00 -4.89 1.73
CA GLN A 189 46.43 -4.83 3.08
C GLN A 189 45.54 -3.61 3.22
N ALA A 190 44.43 -3.77 3.96
CA ALA A 190 43.56 -2.69 4.36
C ALA A 190 43.38 -2.64 5.88
N LEU A 191 43.50 -1.45 6.45
CA LEU A 191 43.28 -1.17 7.87
C LEU A 191 42.02 -0.32 8.04
N VAL A 192 41.06 -0.83 8.80
CA VAL A 192 39.79 -0.16 9.08
C VAL A 192 39.86 0.51 10.44
N LEU A 193 39.59 1.82 10.51
CA LEU A 193 39.57 2.61 11.75
C LEU A 193 38.14 3.07 12.07
N TRP A 194 37.61 2.71 13.24
CA TRP A 194 36.28 3.13 13.69
C TRP A 194 36.36 4.42 14.52
N ILE A 195 35.81 5.51 14.01
CA ILE A 195 35.89 6.84 14.62
C ILE A 195 34.48 7.39 14.86
N LYS A 196 34.25 7.96 16.06
CA LYS A 196 32.98 8.63 16.37
C LYS A 196 32.96 10.00 15.71
N ASP A 197 31.94 10.26 14.89
CA ASP A 197 31.81 11.53 14.17
C ASP A 197 31.69 12.73 15.12
N GLN A 198 31.09 12.54 16.31
CA GLN A 198 30.95 13.59 17.31
C GLN A 198 32.28 14.01 17.95
N ASP A 199 33.29 13.12 17.97
CA ASP A 199 34.57 13.38 18.63
C ASP A 199 35.47 14.32 17.80
N LEU A 200 35.16 14.53 16.51
CA LEU A 200 35.87 15.45 15.62
C LEU A 200 35.65 16.93 15.95
N GLY A 201 34.63 17.24 16.75
CA GLY A 201 34.37 18.59 17.25
C GLY A 201 34.02 19.60 16.15
N ARG A 202 34.52 20.84 16.28
CA ARG A 202 34.19 21.97 15.39
C ARG A 202 35.09 22.07 14.16
N CYS A 203 36.23 21.38 14.15
CA CYS A 203 37.24 21.43 13.09
C CYS A 203 37.58 20.02 12.60
N PRO A 204 36.61 19.35 11.95
CA PRO A 204 36.77 17.99 11.45
C PRO A 204 37.88 17.84 10.40
N VAL A 205 38.11 18.82 9.51
CA VAL A 205 39.12 18.70 8.44
C VAL A 205 40.52 18.67 9.03
N ALA A 206 40.85 19.63 9.91
CA ALA A 206 42.13 19.66 10.61
C ALA A 206 42.33 18.43 11.50
N SER A 207 41.27 17.93 12.14
CA SER A 207 41.33 16.72 12.96
C SER A 207 41.67 15.49 12.11
N LEU A 208 40.98 15.29 10.98
CA LEU A 208 41.24 14.20 10.05
C LEU A 208 42.64 14.28 9.43
N GLU A 209 43.10 15.48 9.09
CA GLU A 209 44.45 15.68 8.54
C GLU A 209 45.54 15.39 9.59
N THR A 210 45.28 15.75 10.84
CA THR A 210 46.19 15.40 11.96
C THR A 210 46.24 13.88 12.16
N MET A 211 45.08 13.21 12.15
CA MET A 211 45.01 11.75 12.23
C MET A 211 45.77 11.09 11.06
N ARG A 212 45.55 11.57 9.84
CA ARG A 212 46.25 11.10 8.63
C ARG A 212 47.75 11.22 8.80
N ARG A 213 48.26 12.35 9.28
CA ARG A 213 49.70 12.60 9.48
C ARG A 213 50.30 11.64 10.50
N ILE A 214 49.64 11.45 11.65
CA ILE A 214 50.11 10.52 12.70
C ILE A 214 50.17 9.09 12.16
N VAL A 215 49.09 8.63 11.49
CA VAL A 215 49.06 7.29 10.92
C VAL A 215 50.09 7.14 9.80
N SER A 216 50.25 8.13 8.93
CA SER A 216 51.23 8.06 7.83
C SER A 216 52.66 7.91 8.37
N LYS A 217 53.02 8.71 9.37
CA LYS A 217 54.35 8.67 9.99
C LYS A 217 54.71 7.29 10.55
N GLU A 218 53.81 6.67 11.31
CA GLU A 218 54.04 5.34 11.91
C GLU A 218 54.25 4.24 10.86
N PHE A 219 53.59 4.33 9.70
CA PHE A 219 53.78 3.40 8.59
C PHE A 219 55.04 3.71 7.76
N GLU A 220 55.37 4.99 7.57
CA GLU A 220 56.58 5.45 6.89
C GLU A 220 57.84 5.03 7.67
N ASP A 221 57.80 5.08 9.00
CA ASP A 221 58.86 4.58 9.89
C ASP A 221 59.13 3.06 9.69
N GLN A 222 58.15 2.32 9.19
CA GLN A 222 58.25 0.91 8.82
C GLN A 222 58.54 0.68 7.32
N GLY A 223 58.85 1.75 6.57
CA GLY A 223 59.15 1.69 5.13
C GLY A 223 57.93 1.41 4.25
N LYS A 224 56.71 1.74 4.70
CA LYS A 224 55.46 1.50 3.97
C LYS A 224 54.81 2.81 3.54
N THR A 225 54.10 2.79 2.41
CA THR A 225 53.27 3.92 1.98
C THR A 225 51.80 3.64 2.27
N ILE A 226 51.04 4.68 2.66
CA ILE A 226 49.61 4.54 2.94
C ILE A 226 48.74 5.35 2.00
N THR A 227 47.53 4.84 1.73
CA THR A 227 46.45 5.59 1.12
C THR A 227 45.35 5.77 2.16
N PHE A 228 45.18 6.99 2.67
CA PHE A 228 44.22 7.30 3.73
C PHE A 228 42.92 7.83 3.13
N LYS A 229 41.82 7.09 3.30
CA LYS A 229 40.51 7.44 2.77
C LYS A 229 39.48 7.48 3.89
N VAL A 230 38.56 8.43 3.81
CA VAL A 230 37.50 8.62 4.82
C VAL A 230 36.16 8.23 4.26
N ILE A 231 35.42 7.37 4.96
CA ILE A 231 33.99 7.13 4.72
C ILE A 231 33.20 7.95 5.73
N GLY A 232 32.58 9.03 5.28
CA GLY A 232 31.90 10.00 6.13
C GLY A 232 31.67 11.37 5.47
N PRO A 233 31.20 12.37 6.23
CA PRO A 233 30.81 12.28 7.63
C PRO A 233 29.44 11.63 7.85
N ARG A 234 29.17 11.18 9.08
CA ARG A 234 27.91 10.53 9.47
C ARG A 234 26.76 11.53 9.47
N PHE A 235 26.99 12.75 9.95
CA PHE A 235 25.97 13.78 10.01
C PHE A 235 26.23 14.91 9.02
N SER A 236 25.15 15.40 8.38
CA SER A 236 25.18 16.65 7.60
C SER A 236 25.59 17.87 8.43
N GLY A 237 25.49 17.79 9.76
CA GLY A 237 26.04 18.79 10.68
C GLY A 237 27.57 18.85 10.63
N THR A 238 28.24 17.70 10.64
CA THR A 238 29.70 17.60 10.54
C THR A 238 30.18 18.06 9.16
N LEU A 239 29.46 17.73 8.08
CA LEU A 239 29.75 18.26 6.75
C LEU A 239 29.67 19.79 6.71
N ALA A 240 28.67 20.38 7.37
CA ALA A 240 28.58 21.84 7.50
C ALA A 240 29.74 22.43 8.32
N SER A 241 30.21 21.73 9.35
CA SER A 241 31.42 22.11 10.09
C SER A 241 32.66 22.07 9.19
N MET A 242 32.85 21.01 8.38
CA MET A 242 33.96 20.90 7.40
C MET A 242 33.97 22.07 6.41
N VAL A 243 32.80 22.42 5.85
CA VAL A 243 32.67 23.56 4.91
C VAL A 243 32.96 24.88 5.63
N SER A 244 32.45 25.05 6.86
CA SER A 244 32.70 26.27 7.64
C SER A 244 34.18 26.44 7.99
N GLU A 245 34.88 25.34 8.24
CA GLU A 245 36.32 25.31 8.49
C GLU A 245 37.12 25.66 7.21
N ALA A 246 36.77 25.03 6.08
CA ALA A 246 37.39 25.30 4.79
C ALA A 246 37.23 26.78 4.36
N THR A 247 36.06 27.38 4.61
CA THR A 247 35.83 28.81 4.29
C THR A 247 36.56 29.79 5.23
N ARG A 248 36.82 29.40 6.49
CA ARG A 248 37.61 30.22 7.43
C ARG A 248 39.10 30.17 7.14
N SER A 249 39.54 29.03 6.61
CA SER A 249 40.89 28.85 6.09
C SER A 249 41.03 29.76 4.87
N LYS A 250 41.61 30.96 5.02
CA LYS A 250 41.89 31.81 3.85
C LYS A 250 42.66 30.98 2.81
N PRO A 251 42.41 31.16 1.50
CA PRO A 251 43.37 30.70 0.51
C PRO A 251 44.71 31.30 0.92
N ARG A 252 45.77 30.49 0.95
CA ARG A 252 47.14 30.98 1.20
C ARG A 252 47.46 32.02 0.12
N GLU A 253 47.13 33.28 0.36
CA GLU A 253 47.65 34.40 -0.41
C GLU A 253 49.16 34.42 -0.18
N GLU A 254 49.87 34.32 -1.30
CA GLU A 254 51.31 34.50 -1.45
C GLU A 254 51.81 35.60 -0.52
N SER A 255 52.44 35.21 0.57
CA SER A 255 53.31 36.11 1.31
C SER A 255 54.50 35.31 1.84
N VAL A 256 55.66 35.86 1.48
CA VAL A 256 57.01 35.51 1.92
C VAL A 256 57.72 34.43 1.07
N ALA A 257 58.48 34.99 0.12
CA ALA A 257 59.63 34.39 -0.51
C ALA A 257 60.58 33.69 0.49
N SER A 258 61.35 32.73 -0.03
CA SER A 258 62.51 32.08 0.61
C SER A 258 62.22 31.12 1.77
N THR A 259 61.91 29.88 1.42
CA THR A 259 62.70 28.72 1.87
C THR A 259 62.42 27.55 0.95
N SER A 260 63.43 27.19 0.18
CA SER A 260 63.47 26.01 -0.69
C SER A 260 63.52 24.73 0.15
N GLY A 261 62.37 24.26 0.60
CA GLY A 261 62.12 22.84 0.88
C GLY A 261 61.35 22.24 -0.30
N PRO A 262 61.45 20.92 -0.55
CA PRO A 262 60.61 20.28 -1.55
C PRO A 262 59.15 20.59 -1.22
N ARG A 263 58.35 20.94 -2.24
CA ARG A 263 56.90 20.86 -2.13
C ARG A 263 56.58 19.40 -1.81
N ASP A 264 56.38 19.07 -0.54
CA ASP A 264 55.86 17.76 -0.18
C ASP A 264 54.56 17.57 -0.94
N ASN A 265 54.51 16.50 -1.74
CA ASN A 265 53.35 16.06 -2.50
C ASN A 265 52.22 15.69 -1.52
N LEU A 266 51.56 16.68 -0.92
CA LEU A 266 50.42 16.48 -0.01
C LEU A 266 49.26 15.92 -0.83
N LEU A 267 49.19 14.60 -0.91
CA LEU A 267 48.06 13.83 -1.43
C LEU A 267 46.76 14.40 -0.85
N GLU A 268 45.80 14.67 -1.73
CA GLU A 268 44.48 15.20 -1.40
C GLU A 268 43.75 14.24 -0.45
N LEU A 269 43.12 14.75 0.63
CA LEU A 269 42.35 13.91 1.55
C LEU A 269 41.07 13.43 0.87
N GLU A 270 40.96 12.14 0.56
CA GLU A 270 39.76 11.57 -0.07
C GLU A 270 38.64 11.30 0.95
N VAL A 271 37.47 11.89 0.72
CA VAL A 271 36.27 11.73 1.57
C VAL A 271 35.08 11.27 0.72
N TYR A 272 34.53 10.10 1.04
CA TYR A 272 33.35 9.52 0.41
C TYR A 272 32.17 9.58 1.38
N SER A 273 31.12 10.32 1.03
CA SER A 273 29.97 10.54 1.92
C SER A 273 28.73 9.76 1.48
N PRO A 274 28.38 8.67 2.20
CA PRO A 274 27.13 7.92 1.97
C PRO A 274 25.94 8.42 2.81
N TRP A 275 26.15 9.33 3.77
CA TRP A 275 25.11 9.71 4.75
C TRP A 275 24.71 11.19 4.73
N SER A 276 25.54 12.08 4.19
CA SER A 276 25.24 13.53 4.21
C SER A 276 24.37 13.91 3.02
N THR A 277 23.05 13.89 3.22
CA THR A 277 22.05 14.06 2.15
C THR A 277 21.53 15.49 2.00
N VAL A 278 21.78 16.37 2.97
CA VAL A 278 21.29 17.76 2.93
C VAL A 278 21.90 18.50 1.72
N PRO A 279 21.10 19.19 0.91
CA PRO A 279 21.58 19.89 -0.27
C PRO A 279 22.40 21.13 0.07
N GLU A 280 23.04 21.66 -0.95
CA GLU A 280 24.16 22.59 -0.84
C GLU A 280 23.71 23.90 -0.19
N LYS A 281 22.54 24.39 -0.62
CA LYS A 281 21.83 25.55 -0.04
C LYS A 281 21.52 25.41 1.46
N GLY A 282 21.33 24.18 1.94
CA GLY A 282 21.08 23.86 3.35
C GLY A 282 22.37 23.78 4.19
N ILE A 283 23.52 23.69 3.54
CA ILE A 283 24.85 23.63 4.17
C ILE A 283 25.50 25.01 4.14
N TYR A 284 25.57 25.63 2.97
CA TYR A 284 26.25 26.89 2.71
C TYR A 284 25.46 27.75 1.71
N LYS A 285 25.32 29.05 2.01
CA LYS A 285 24.50 29.98 1.22
C LYS A 285 25.23 30.63 0.02
N GLY A 286 26.47 30.25 -0.26
CA GLY A 286 27.23 30.82 -1.38
C GLY A 286 26.96 30.12 -2.72
N LYS A 287 27.56 30.66 -3.78
CA LYS A 287 27.39 30.14 -5.16
C LYS A 287 28.29 28.92 -5.48
N LYS A 288 29.38 28.73 -4.74
CA LYS A 288 30.29 27.58 -4.91
C LYS A 288 29.66 26.31 -4.34
N GLY A 289 29.85 25.18 -5.02
CA GLY A 289 29.41 23.87 -4.52
C GLY A 289 30.24 23.41 -3.31
N VAL A 290 29.67 22.52 -2.48
CA VAL A 290 30.35 21.97 -1.30
C VAL A 290 31.66 21.26 -1.68
N ALA A 291 31.64 20.48 -2.77
CA ALA A 291 32.84 19.78 -3.25
C ALA A 291 33.96 20.74 -3.68
N ASP A 292 33.61 21.86 -4.33
CA ASP A 292 34.61 22.85 -4.77
C ASP A 292 35.23 23.59 -3.58
N ILE A 293 34.42 23.93 -2.57
CA ILE A 293 34.90 24.59 -1.34
C ILE A 293 35.87 23.67 -0.57
N LEU A 294 35.57 22.37 -0.51
CA LEU A 294 36.44 21.40 0.16
C LEU A 294 37.71 21.13 -0.67
N ARG A 295 37.63 21.17 -2.00
CA ARG A 295 38.80 21.07 -2.87
C ARG A 295 39.76 22.24 -2.68
N ASP A 296 39.24 23.46 -2.50
CA ASP A 296 40.05 24.65 -2.15
C ASP A 296 40.83 24.45 -0.84
N ALA A 297 40.39 23.53 0.03
CA ALA A 297 41.03 23.14 1.29
C ALA A 297 41.81 21.79 1.21
N ASN A 298 42.16 21.33 -0.01
CA ASN A 298 42.87 20.06 -0.26
C ASN A 298 42.12 18.78 0.17
N VAL A 299 40.78 18.80 0.08
CA VAL A 299 39.90 17.66 0.40
C VAL A 299 39.07 17.27 -0.81
N SER A 300 39.26 16.03 -1.29
CA SER A 300 38.50 15.45 -2.40
C SER A 300 37.19 14.90 -1.85
N PHE A 301 36.11 15.69 -1.95
CA PHE A 301 34.81 15.28 -1.45
C PHE A 301 33.93 14.69 -2.55
N GLN A 302 33.55 13.41 -2.38
CA GLN A 302 32.60 12.71 -3.24
C GLN A 302 31.34 12.35 -2.45
N ARG A 303 30.20 12.95 -2.83
CA ARG A 303 28.89 12.54 -2.30
C ARG A 303 28.41 11.31 -3.06
N VAL A 304 28.31 10.18 -2.36
CA VAL A 304 27.95 8.87 -2.92
C VAL A 304 26.45 8.60 -2.78
N VAL A 305 25.71 9.53 -2.20
CA VAL A 305 24.27 9.49 -1.95
C VAL A 305 23.57 10.66 -2.65
N PRO A 306 22.35 10.50 -3.20
CA PRO A 306 21.53 11.61 -3.67
C PRO A 306 21.22 12.62 -2.56
N THR A 307 20.76 13.79 -2.97
CA THR A 307 20.41 14.90 -2.09
C THR A 307 18.91 14.94 -1.77
N ASP A 308 18.54 15.51 -0.63
CA ASP A 308 17.15 15.53 -0.15
C ASP A 308 16.20 16.33 -1.06
N ASP A 309 16.69 17.33 -1.80
CA ASP A 309 15.91 18.07 -2.81
C ASP A 309 15.49 17.16 -3.98
N ARG A 310 16.39 16.28 -4.45
CA ARG A 310 16.08 15.26 -5.47
C ARG A 310 15.13 14.20 -4.94
N LEU A 311 15.33 13.78 -3.69
CA LEU A 311 14.45 12.83 -3.01
C LEU A 311 13.02 13.37 -2.90
N MET A 312 12.87 14.60 -2.43
CA MET A 312 11.56 15.25 -2.27
C MET A 312 10.89 15.55 -3.60
N PHE A 313 11.67 15.87 -4.64
CA PHE A 313 11.14 16.01 -6.00
C PHE A 313 10.44 14.73 -6.48
N GLU A 314 11.12 13.58 -6.39
CA GLU A 314 10.53 12.29 -6.80
C GLU A 314 9.29 11.93 -5.98
N LEU A 315 9.31 12.22 -4.68
CA LEU A 315 8.17 12.01 -3.80
C LEU A 315 6.96 12.88 -4.19
N VAL A 316 7.18 14.17 -4.49
CA VAL A 316 6.11 15.08 -4.93
C VAL A 316 5.52 14.63 -6.27
N GLU A 317 6.35 14.15 -7.20
CA GLU A 317 5.89 13.56 -8.46
C GLU A 317 5.03 12.30 -8.23
N GLU A 318 5.45 11.43 -7.31
CA GLU A 318 4.67 10.24 -6.95
C GLU A 318 3.32 10.57 -6.32
N LEU A 319 3.25 11.58 -5.44
CA LEU A 319 1.98 12.10 -4.92
C LEU A 319 1.08 12.62 -6.06
N GLY A 320 1.67 13.29 -7.06
CA GLY A 320 0.99 13.70 -8.28
C GLY A 320 0.35 12.55 -9.04
N ARG A 321 1.07 11.42 -9.21
CA ARG A 321 0.56 10.20 -9.85
C ARG A 321 -0.62 9.56 -9.12
N ARG A 322 -0.75 9.83 -7.81
CA ARG A 322 -1.87 9.38 -6.96
C ARG A 322 -3.02 10.39 -6.86
N GLY A 323 -3.02 11.40 -7.73
CA GLY A 323 -4.07 12.42 -7.80
C GLY A 323 -3.90 13.59 -6.82
N ILE A 324 -2.74 13.71 -6.16
CA ILE A 324 -2.39 14.84 -5.30
C ILE A 324 -1.49 15.80 -6.09
N ALA A 325 -2.10 16.56 -7.00
CA ALA A 325 -1.39 17.54 -7.80
C ALA A 325 -0.97 18.75 -6.93
N LEU A 326 0.26 18.72 -6.40
CA LEU A 326 0.82 19.81 -5.58
C LEU A 326 1.46 20.92 -6.43
N ARG A 327 2.06 20.56 -7.56
CA ARG A 327 2.79 21.47 -8.46
C ARG A 327 1.90 22.26 -9.43
N MET A 328 0.60 21.95 -9.48
CA MET A 328 -0.36 22.68 -10.31
C MET A 328 -0.99 23.81 -9.49
N PRO A 329 -1.21 24.98 -10.10
CA PRO A 329 -1.85 26.10 -9.43
C PRO A 329 -3.28 25.74 -9.03
N CYS A 330 -3.69 26.29 -7.89
CA CYS A 330 -5.06 26.17 -7.40
C CYS A 330 -5.99 26.92 -8.36
N VAL A 331 -6.67 26.19 -9.24
CA VAL A 331 -7.65 26.77 -10.17
C VAL A 331 -8.79 27.41 -9.36
N GLU A 332 -9.11 28.68 -9.62
CA GLU A 332 -10.25 29.36 -9.02
C GLU A 332 -11.52 28.48 -9.16
N ASN A 333 -12.20 28.22 -8.04
CA ASN A 333 -13.33 27.29 -7.89
C ASN A 333 -13.03 25.78 -7.76
N LYS A 334 -11.77 25.32 -7.82
CA LYS A 334 -11.38 23.95 -7.43
C LYS A 334 -10.45 23.98 -6.22
N ARG A 335 -10.81 23.25 -5.15
CA ARG A 335 -10.02 23.23 -3.91
C ARG A 335 -8.75 22.41 -4.07
N CYS A 336 -7.63 22.97 -3.59
CA CYS A 336 -6.33 22.34 -3.61
C CYS A 336 -6.20 21.20 -2.60
N ALA A 337 -5.39 20.20 -2.95
CA ALA A 337 -5.02 19.13 -2.03
C ALA A 337 -4.17 19.69 -0.89
N SER A 338 -4.54 19.38 0.35
CA SER A 338 -3.77 19.74 1.55
C SER A 338 -2.91 18.56 2.03
N VAL A 339 -1.72 18.87 2.53
CA VAL A 339 -0.73 17.91 3.03
C VAL A 339 -0.25 18.35 4.40
N ALA A 340 -0.10 17.40 5.33
CA ALA A 340 0.57 17.63 6.60
C ALA A 340 1.97 17.01 6.57
N LEU A 341 2.98 17.73 7.09
CA LEU A 341 4.33 17.25 7.27
C LEU A 341 4.65 17.24 8.76
N ILE A 342 5.07 16.10 9.30
CA ILE A 342 5.44 15.92 10.70
C ILE A 342 6.92 15.59 10.73
N SER A 343 7.75 16.42 11.36
CA SER A 343 9.22 16.29 11.30
C SER A 343 9.94 16.52 12.62
N GLU A 344 11.10 15.87 12.81
CA GLU A 344 12.02 16.20 13.92
C GLU A 344 12.48 17.66 13.86
N TRP A 345 12.37 18.41 14.95
CA TRP A 345 12.85 19.80 15.04
C TRP A 345 14.27 19.96 15.58
N ASP A 346 14.84 18.97 16.25
CA ASP A 346 16.12 19.04 16.94
C ASP A 346 17.29 18.68 16.02
N THR A 347 17.07 17.83 15.02
CA THR A 347 18.09 17.43 14.05
C THR A 347 18.15 18.38 12.83
N ARG A 348 19.36 18.63 12.29
CA ARG A 348 19.51 19.42 11.04
C ARG A 348 18.83 18.71 9.86
N TYR A 349 18.89 17.38 9.86
CA TYR A 349 18.22 16.52 8.89
C TYR A 349 16.70 16.70 8.94
N GLY A 350 16.06 16.51 10.10
CA GLY A 350 14.62 16.66 10.27
C GLY A 350 14.09 18.05 9.90
N ARG A 351 14.85 19.11 10.21
CA ARG A 351 14.49 20.49 9.83
C ARG A 351 14.64 20.79 8.34
N ALA A 352 15.45 20.03 7.60
CA ALA A 352 15.68 20.24 6.18
C ALA A 352 14.56 19.62 5.34
N LEU A 353 14.10 18.40 5.67
CA LEU A 353 13.15 17.64 4.84
C LEU A 353 11.84 18.41 4.52
N PRO A 354 11.14 19.07 5.48
CA PRO A 354 9.94 19.83 5.16
C PRO A 354 10.21 21.04 4.26
N LYS A 355 11.39 21.65 4.38
CA LYS A 355 11.79 22.79 3.54
C LYS A 355 12.01 22.31 2.11
N GLU A 356 12.75 21.22 1.94
CA GLU A 356 12.98 20.62 0.62
C GLU A 356 11.69 20.15 -0.04
N PHE A 357 10.75 19.60 0.73
CA PHE A 357 9.41 19.28 0.23
C PHE A 357 8.67 20.54 -0.27
N LYS A 358 8.63 21.60 0.54
CA LYS A 358 8.00 22.87 0.16
C LYS A 358 8.66 23.47 -1.10
N GLU A 359 9.98 23.41 -1.20
CA GLU A 359 10.71 23.89 -2.38
C GLU A 359 10.45 23.06 -3.63
N ALA A 360 10.36 21.73 -3.52
CA ALA A 360 9.99 20.84 -4.61
C ALA A 360 8.58 21.15 -5.17
N VAL A 361 7.65 21.55 -4.29
CA VAL A 361 6.32 22.01 -4.71
C VAL A 361 6.40 23.38 -5.41
N ARG A 362 7.12 24.35 -4.84
CA ARG A 362 7.30 25.71 -5.41
C ARG A 362 8.02 25.73 -6.75
N ALA A 363 8.86 24.74 -7.03
CA ALA A 363 9.50 24.59 -8.34
C ALA A 363 8.48 24.38 -9.50
N GLY A 364 7.21 24.06 -9.20
CA GLY A 364 6.13 24.00 -10.19
C GLY A 364 5.21 25.22 -10.24
N ASP A 365 5.06 25.96 -9.14
CA ASP A 365 4.15 27.11 -9.02
C ASP A 365 4.71 28.18 -8.07
N GLN A 366 4.98 29.37 -8.59
CA GLN A 366 5.47 30.55 -7.85
C GLN A 366 4.38 31.62 -7.66
N SER A 367 3.15 31.36 -8.09
CA SER A 367 2.06 32.35 -8.14
C SER A 367 1.30 32.51 -6.83
N GLU A 368 1.41 31.56 -5.89
CA GLU A 368 0.63 31.51 -4.64
C GLU A 368 1.28 32.34 -3.52
N THR A 369 0.49 33.01 -2.68
CA THR A 369 1.01 33.74 -1.51
C THR A 369 1.53 32.78 -0.44
N ASP A 370 2.54 33.19 0.32
CA ASP A 370 3.15 32.34 1.37
C ASP A 370 2.12 31.82 2.39
N GLU A 371 1.15 32.65 2.79
CA GLU A 371 0.10 32.24 3.74
C GLU A 371 -0.86 31.18 3.18
N ALA A 372 -1.25 31.29 1.91
CA ALA A 372 -2.11 30.29 1.26
C ALA A 372 -1.36 28.96 1.08
N PHE A 373 -0.09 29.05 0.70
CA PHE A 373 0.80 27.91 0.57
C PHE A 373 1.03 27.17 1.90
N ASP A 374 1.24 27.89 3.01
CA ASP A 374 1.42 27.30 4.34
C ASP A 374 0.12 26.68 4.90
N ARG A 375 -1.05 27.22 4.52
CA ARG A 375 -2.33 26.56 4.83
C ARG A 375 -2.52 25.26 4.05
N ARG A 376 -2.00 25.19 2.82
CA ARG A 376 -2.03 23.98 1.98
C ARG A 376 -1.06 22.92 2.49
N ILE A 377 0.17 23.30 2.83
CA ILE A 377 1.22 22.43 3.35
C ILE A 377 1.50 22.77 4.81
N ARG A 378 0.74 22.16 5.73
CA ARG A 378 0.88 22.40 7.17
C ARG A 378 2.08 21.60 7.72
N GLN A 379 2.93 22.26 8.49
CA GLN A 379 4.08 21.63 9.13
C GLN A 379 3.85 21.51 10.64
N PHE A 380 4.15 20.34 11.17
CA PHE A 380 4.15 20.00 12.59
C PHE A 380 5.51 19.40 12.95
N SER A 381 5.88 19.51 14.21
CA SER A 381 7.21 19.07 14.65
C SER A 381 7.16 18.29 15.95
N TYR A 382 8.13 17.39 16.12
CA TYR A 382 8.32 16.60 17.34
C TYR A 382 9.81 16.50 17.72
N LEU A 383 10.09 16.09 18.95
CA LEU A 383 11.45 15.83 19.44
C LEU A 383 11.80 14.36 19.22
N ARG A 384 13.00 14.07 18.72
CA ARG A 384 13.52 12.70 18.58
C ARG A 384 13.52 11.96 19.93
N GLY A 385 13.19 10.67 19.92
CA GLY A 385 13.10 9.81 21.10
C GLY A 385 11.78 9.96 21.85
N LEU A 386 10.66 9.72 21.16
CA LEU A 386 9.30 9.93 21.69
C LEU A 386 8.95 9.02 22.87
N ASP A 387 9.55 7.83 22.92
CA ASP A 387 9.33 6.86 24.01
C ASP A 387 10.09 7.21 25.29
N GLY A 388 11.11 8.08 25.22
CA GLY A 388 11.89 8.51 26.38
C GLY A 388 12.82 7.41 26.95
N GLU A 389 13.06 6.35 26.18
CA GLU A 389 13.88 5.21 26.58
C GLU A 389 15.37 5.57 26.62
N LEU A 390 16.05 5.24 27.73
CA LEU A 390 17.48 5.43 27.92
C LEU A 390 18.19 4.07 28.05
N PRO A 391 19.50 4.00 27.74
CA PRO A 391 20.30 2.81 28.01
C PRO A 391 20.29 2.49 29.52
N LYS A 392 20.08 1.23 29.90
CA LYS A 392 20.08 0.82 31.30
C LYS A 392 21.51 0.77 31.83
N GLU A 393 21.87 1.63 32.79
CA GLU A 393 23.16 1.54 33.51
C GLU A 393 23.17 0.38 34.51
N LYS A 394 24.28 -0.37 34.58
CA LYS A 394 24.47 -1.40 35.61
C LYS A 394 24.58 -0.75 37.01
N GLY A 395 23.73 -1.18 37.93
CA GLY A 395 23.95 -1.01 39.38
C GLY A 395 23.06 0.01 40.11
N LYS A 396 22.14 0.68 39.42
CA LYS A 396 21.05 1.43 40.06
C LYS A 396 19.74 1.01 39.45
N ASP A 397 19.13 0.00 40.07
CA ASP A 397 17.73 0.02 40.51
C ASP A 397 17.33 -1.40 40.93
N GLY A 398 17.50 -1.66 42.23
CA GLY A 398 16.67 -2.63 42.90
C GLY A 398 15.31 -2.01 43.21
N GLN A 399 14.49 -1.78 42.18
CA GLN A 399 13.01 -1.70 42.22
C GLN A 399 12.49 -1.15 40.89
N GLY A 400 12.02 -2.07 40.05
CA GLY A 400 11.36 -1.77 38.79
C GLY A 400 11.15 -3.09 38.06
N ASP A 401 9.95 -3.65 38.18
CA ASP A 401 9.56 -4.98 37.71
C ASP A 401 10.11 -5.32 36.32
N ALA A 402 11.16 -6.14 36.30
CA ALA A 402 11.45 -6.99 35.17
C ALA A 402 10.35 -8.05 35.09
N SER A 403 9.28 -7.77 34.35
CA SER A 403 8.35 -8.82 33.93
C SER A 403 9.06 -9.70 32.91
N GLN A 404 9.65 -10.78 33.42
CA GLN A 404 10.04 -11.95 32.65
C GLN A 404 8.87 -12.41 31.78
N GLY A 405 9.19 -12.81 30.56
CA GLY A 405 8.27 -13.49 29.66
C GLY A 405 7.76 -14.77 30.32
N ASP A 406 6.52 -14.71 30.77
CA ASP A 406 5.71 -15.88 31.09
C ASP A 406 4.50 -15.86 30.17
N ASP A 407 4.19 -17.02 29.61
CA ASP A 407 2.97 -17.34 28.88
C ASP A 407 1.72 -17.15 29.77
N LYS A 408 1.37 -15.89 30.08
CA LYS A 408 0.13 -15.55 30.77
C LYS A 408 -0.94 -15.12 29.78
N ALA A 409 -2.14 -15.61 30.06
CA ALA A 409 -3.36 -15.27 29.32
C ALA A 409 -3.46 -13.75 29.11
N PRO A 410 -4.01 -13.30 27.96
CA PRO A 410 -4.07 -11.89 27.61
C PRO A 410 -4.68 -11.06 28.75
N PRO A 411 -4.07 -9.92 29.13
CA PRO A 411 -4.50 -9.12 30.28
C PRO A 411 -5.93 -8.63 30.08
N SER A 412 -6.67 -8.54 31.19
CA SER A 412 -8.08 -8.15 31.21
C SER A 412 -8.27 -6.71 30.69
N LEU A 413 -9.45 -6.39 30.15
CA LEU A 413 -9.77 -5.05 29.60
C LEU A 413 -9.47 -3.91 30.60
N ASN A 414 -9.67 -4.13 31.89
CA ASN A 414 -9.40 -3.14 32.95
C ASN A 414 -7.90 -2.96 33.23
N GLU A 415 -7.11 -4.03 33.18
CA GLU A 415 -5.65 -3.95 33.31
C GLU A 415 -5.03 -3.25 32.10
N ARG A 416 -5.53 -3.55 30.88
CA ARG A 416 -5.11 -2.84 29.66
C ARG A 416 -5.39 -1.35 29.76
N ARG A 417 -6.59 -0.97 30.21
CA ARG A 417 -6.98 0.44 30.40
C ARG A 417 -6.10 1.17 31.43
N LYS A 418 -5.78 0.53 32.56
CA LYS A 418 -4.86 1.09 33.56
C LYS A 418 -3.43 1.25 33.04
N LEU A 419 -2.94 0.28 32.25
CA LEU A 419 -1.62 0.36 31.62
C LEU A 419 -1.56 1.48 30.57
N THR A 420 -2.65 1.67 29.80
CA THR A 420 -2.81 2.79 28.86
C THR A 420 -2.79 4.14 29.59
N GLU A 421 -3.54 4.26 30.68
CA GLU A 421 -3.57 5.48 31.51
C GLU A 421 -2.25 5.77 32.24
N GLN A 422 -1.32 4.80 32.32
CA GLN A 422 0.01 4.99 32.91
C GLN A 422 1.08 5.32 31.86
N LEU A 423 1.04 4.68 30.68
CA LEU A 423 2.02 4.88 29.60
C LEU A 423 1.87 6.21 28.85
N GLU A 424 0.67 6.81 28.86
CA GLU A 424 0.34 8.04 28.10
C GLU A 424 0.07 9.26 29.00
N ARG A 425 0.59 9.27 30.24
CA ARG A 425 0.48 10.45 31.11
C ARG A 425 1.37 11.58 30.60
N PRO A 426 0.96 12.85 30.77
CA PRO A 426 1.79 14.02 30.48
C PRO A 426 2.86 14.25 31.57
N GLU A 427 3.50 13.18 32.05
CA GLU A 427 4.47 13.19 33.15
C GLU A 427 5.61 12.21 32.82
N GLY A 428 6.85 12.57 33.15
CA GLY A 428 8.03 11.71 32.94
C GLY A 428 8.80 12.01 31.64
N ARG A 429 9.53 11.00 31.15
CA ARG A 429 10.39 11.11 29.95
C ARG A 429 9.67 10.78 28.65
N SER A 430 8.63 9.96 28.73
CA SER A 430 7.79 9.58 27.59
C SER A 430 7.07 10.82 27.06
N GLN A 431 7.06 10.99 25.74
CA GLN A 431 6.41 12.09 25.03
C GLN A 431 5.19 11.58 24.22
N LEU A 432 4.65 10.41 24.57
CA LEU A 432 3.53 9.80 23.83
C LEU A 432 2.23 10.61 23.93
N ASP A 433 2.05 11.41 25.00
CA ASP A 433 0.90 12.30 25.14
C ASP A 433 0.90 13.41 24.06
N TYR A 434 2.09 13.93 23.70
CA TYR A 434 2.22 14.87 22.58
C TYR A 434 1.79 14.26 21.26
N VAL A 435 2.02 12.96 21.03
CA VAL A 435 1.54 12.26 19.83
C VAL A 435 0.01 12.24 19.78
N ARG A 436 -0.66 11.94 20.91
CA ARG A 436 -2.14 11.99 21.00
C ARG A 436 -2.69 13.40 20.77
N ARG A 437 -2.05 14.43 21.34
CA ARG A 437 -2.42 15.83 21.12
C ARG A 437 -2.19 16.26 19.67
N LEU A 438 -1.13 15.78 19.03
CA LEU A 438 -0.86 16.02 17.61
C LEU A 438 -2.00 15.47 16.73
N VAL A 439 -2.51 14.27 17.03
CA VAL A 439 -3.69 13.72 16.34
C VAL A 439 -4.90 14.66 16.49
N GLN A 440 -5.14 15.19 17.69
CA GLN A 440 -6.24 16.13 17.91
C GLN A 440 -6.05 17.43 17.13
N VAL A 441 -4.85 18.01 17.15
CA VAL A 441 -4.51 19.23 16.40
C VAL A 441 -4.68 19.01 14.89
N LEU A 442 -4.32 17.83 14.36
CA LEU A 442 -4.55 17.49 12.96
C LEU A 442 -6.05 17.40 12.62
N LYS A 443 -6.86 16.82 13.50
CA LYS A 443 -8.32 16.79 13.34
C LYS A 443 -8.93 18.19 13.38
N GLU A 444 -8.46 19.04 14.26
CA GLU A 444 -8.87 20.45 14.34
C GLU A 444 -8.46 21.21 13.08
N ALA A 445 -7.24 20.99 12.57
CA ALA A 445 -6.78 21.56 11.31
C ALA A 445 -7.62 21.13 10.09
N GLU A 446 -8.05 19.86 10.04
CA GLU A 446 -9.01 19.36 9.05
C GLU A 446 -10.40 20.01 9.23
N ALA A 447 -10.83 20.24 10.46
CA ALA A 447 -12.09 20.92 10.79
C ALA A 447 -12.07 22.42 10.45
N GLU A 448 -10.97 23.12 10.65
CA GLU A 448 -10.79 24.53 10.26
C GLU A 448 -10.85 24.71 8.74
N ALA A 449 -10.36 23.73 8.00
CA ALA A 449 -10.51 23.69 6.54
C ALA A 449 -11.96 23.39 6.09
N SER A 450 -12.88 23.10 7.02
CA SER A 450 -14.27 22.76 6.73
C SER A 450 -15.11 23.99 6.41
N CYS A 451 -15.70 23.98 5.20
CA CYS A 451 -16.54 25.05 4.70
C CYS A 451 -18.03 24.84 5.02
N GLY A 452 -18.67 25.87 5.58
CA GLY A 452 -20.11 26.17 5.43
C GLY A 452 -21.13 25.14 5.93
N ILE A 453 -22.41 25.53 5.84
CA ILE A 453 -23.59 24.90 6.51
C ILE A 453 -23.81 23.40 6.16
N LEU A 454 -23.21 22.89 5.08
CA LEU A 454 -23.20 21.47 4.70
C LEU A 454 -21.83 20.85 5.02
N LYS A 455 -21.65 20.44 6.28
CA LYS A 455 -20.44 19.84 6.91
C LYS A 455 -19.79 18.64 6.17
N GLY A 456 -20.30 18.16 5.03
CA GLY A 456 -19.78 17.01 4.27
C GLY A 456 -18.87 17.33 3.08
N ARG A 457 -18.59 18.62 2.78
CA ARG A 457 -17.96 19.04 1.51
C ARG A 457 -16.44 19.24 1.51
N CYS A 458 -15.69 18.91 2.57
CA CYS A 458 -14.23 19.05 2.55
C CYS A 458 -13.55 17.70 2.73
N PRO A 459 -12.70 17.25 1.78
CA PRO A 459 -11.68 16.28 2.13
C PRO A 459 -10.63 17.02 2.96
N GLY A 460 -10.27 16.55 4.15
CA GLY A 460 -9.11 17.10 4.84
C GLY A 460 -7.81 16.70 4.17
N PHE A 461 -6.80 16.36 4.96
CA PHE A 461 -5.48 16.02 4.43
C PHE A 461 -5.61 14.90 3.38
N LYS A 462 -4.98 15.08 2.23
CA LYS A 462 -4.87 14.05 1.19
C LYS A 462 -3.64 13.17 1.39
N ALA A 463 -2.58 13.75 1.95
CA ALA A 463 -1.42 13.02 2.40
C ALA A 463 -0.87 13.55 3.72
N ILE A 464 -0.26 12.65 4.50
CA ILE A 464 0.48 12.99 5.72
C ILE A 464 1.88 12.37 5.61
N GLY A 465 2.89 13.20 5.71
CA GLY A 465 4.30 12.81 5.71
C GLY A 465 4.85 12.74 7.13
N VAL A 466 5.42 11.60 7.52
CA VAL A 466 6.14 11.45 8.80
C VAL A 466 7.63 11.36 8.47
N LEU A 467 8.38 12.39 8.84
CA LEU A 467 9.77 12.62 8.42
C LEU A 467 10.68 12.64 9.64
N GLY A 468 11.84 11.98 9.56
CA GLY A 468 12.75 11.88 10.71
C GLY A 468 13.88 10.92 10.45
N SER A 469 14.84 10.90 11.36
CA SER A 469 15.97 9.96 11.36
C SER A 469 15.69 8.71 12.18
N ASP A 470 14.93 8.81 13.27
CA ASP A 470 14.61 7.65 14.13
C ASP A 470 13.38 6.89 13.61
N VAL A 471 13.57 5.61 13.28
CA VAL A 471 12.50 4.76 12.74
C VAL A 471 11.46 4.39 13.82
N TYR A 472 11.86 4.28 15.08
CA TYR A 472 10.92 3.94 16.17
C TYR A 472 9.91 5.07 16.38
N ASP A 473 10.35 6.32 16.29
CA ASP A 473 9.44 7.48 16.38
C ASP A 473 8.45 7.52 15.21
N LYS A 474 8.92 7.21 13.98
CA LYS A 474 8.05 7.11 12.80
C LYS A 474 6.95 6.06 13.03
N LEU A 475 7.31 4.88 13.54
CA LEU A 475 6.37 3.79 13.81
C LEU A 475 5.32 4.19 14.86
N LEU A 476 5.74 4.85 15.94
CA LEU A 476 4.83 5.36 16.98
C LEU A 476 3.83 6.40 16.43
N ILE A 477 4.31 7.34 15.61
CA ILE A 477 3.44 8.35 14.99
C ILE A 477 2.47 7.69 14.00
N LEU A 478 2.94 6.74 13.17
CA LEU A 478 2.09 6.01 12.23
C LEU A 478 1.02 5.17 12.97
N GLN A 479 1.39 4.54 14.08
CA GLN A 479 0.46 3.79 14.94
C GLN A 479 -0.69 4.68 15.44
N ALA A 480 -0.40 5.93 15.81
CA ALA A 480 -1.42 6.88 16.25
C ALA A 480 -2.29 7.42 15.10
N LEU A 481 -1.69 7.66 13.92
CA LEU A 481 -2.37 8.34 12.82
C LEU A 481 -3.20 7.44 11.91
N LYS A 482 -2.75 6.20 11.63
CA LYS A 482 -3.35 5.34 10.60
C LYS A 482 -4.84 5.05 10.87
N GLN A 483 -5.19 4.81 12.12
CA GLN A 483 -6.58 4.56 12.54
C GLN A 483 -7.45 5.84 12.46
N ASN A 484 -6.84 7.00 12.72
CA ASN A 484 -7.51 8.28 12.78
C ASN A 484 -7.73 8.92 11.40
N PHE A 485 -6.91 8.56 10.41
CA PHE A 485 -6.94 9.13 9.06
C PHE A 485 -6.92 8.03 7.96
N PRO A 486 -7.96 7.17 7.89
CA PRO A 486 -7.98 6.01 6.98
C PRO A 486 -8.09 6.36 5.49
N HIS A 487 -8.46 7.61 5.14
CA HIS A 487 -8.59 8.10 3.77
C HIS A 487 -7.32 8.74 3.20
N VAL A 488 -6.23 8.76 3.97
CA VAL A 488 -5.03 9.55 3.69
C VAL A 488 -3.89 8.68 3.17
N ILE A 489 -3.13 9.20 2.20
CA ILE A 489 -1.88 8.58 1.75
C ILE A 489 -0.78 8.95 2.75
N PHE A 490 -0.20 7.95 3.40
CA PHE A 490 0.95 8.14 4.29
C PHE A 490 2.24 8.01 3.50
N PHE A 491 3.21 8.87 3.81
CA PHE A 491 4.55 8.75 3.26
C PHE A 491 5.64 9.05 4.29
N THR A 492 6.85 8.54 4.02
CA THR A 492 8.04 8.78 4.85
C THR A 492 9.31 8.75 3.99
N THR A 493 10.44 9.03 4.62
CA THR A 493 11.78 8.89 4.05
C THR A 493 12.52 7.71 4.66
N ASP A 494 13.57 7.26 3.98
CA ASP A 494 14.53 6.25 4.42
C ASP A 494 13.91 4.86 4.57
N LEU A 495 14.14 4.02 3.56
CA LEU A 495 13.69 2.63 3.60
C LEU A 495 14.47 1.84 4.66
N ASP A 496 13.73 1.18 5.55
CA ASP A 496 14.24 0.36 6.65
C ASP A 496 13.40 -0.92 6.79
N ALA A 497 14.06 -2.04 7.07
CA ALA A 497 13.46 -3.35 7.28
C ALA A 497 12.40 -3.37 8.39
N ARG A 498 12.53 -2.49 9.39
CA ARG A 498 11.55 -2.33 10.47
C ARG A 498 10.19 -1.85 9.94
N LEU A 499 10.14 -1.12 8.82
CA LEU A 499 8.89 -0.61 8.25
C LEU A 499 8.01 -1.69 7.62
N PHE A 500 8.53 -2.87 7.31
CA PHE A 500 7.77 -3.98 6.74
C PHE A 500 7.89 -5.27 7.56
N HIS A 501 8.28 -5.14 8.83
CA HIS A 501 8.26 -6.25 9.76
C HIS A 501 6.80 -6.63 10.08
N PRO A 502 6.42 -7.93 10.14
CA PRO A 502 5.03 -8.35 10.32
C PRO A 502 4.30 -7.71 11.51
N ARG A 503 5.02 -7.44 12.62
CA ARG A 503 4.47 -6.76 13.81
C ARG A 503 4.05 -5.31 13.57
N GLU A 504 4.68 -4.61 12.63
CA GLU A 504 4.46 -3.19 12.33
C GLU A 504 3.50 -2.99 11.14
N MET A 505 3.20 -4.06 10.39
CA MET A 505 2.34 -4.04 9.20
C MET A 505 0.96 -3.38 9.40
N PRO A 506 0.27 -3.49 10.56
CA PRO A 506 -1.05 -2.89 10.72
C PRO A 506 -1.07 -1.36 10.52
N TRP A 507 0.04 -0.65 10.75
CA TRP A 507 0.14 0.80 10.56
C TRP A 507 1.11 1.23 9.45
N THR A 508 1.95 0.33 8.94
CA THR A 508 2.94 0.62 7.88
C THR A 508 2.53 0.15 6.49
N ARG A 509 1.51 -0.70 6.36
CA ARG A 509 1.03 -1.16 5.05
C ARG A 509 0.53 0.00 4.17
N ASN A 510 0.85 -0.05 2.88
CA ASN A 510 0.57 1.01 1.89
C ASN A 510 1.20 2.37 2.25
N LEU A 511 2.31 2.34 3.00
CA LEU A 511 3.17 3.51 3.24
C LEU A 511 4.07 3.74 2.03
N VAL A 512 4.07 4.96 1.49
CA VAL A 512 4.98 5.36 0.42
C VAL A 512 6.31 5.80 1.04
N VAL A 513 7.41 5.18 0.65
CA VAL A 513 8.74 5.43 1.20
C VAL A 513 9.66 5.96 0.12
N ALA A 514 10.11 7.21 0.26
CA ALA A 514 11.18 7.76 -0.55
C ALA A 514 12.53 7.43 0.09
N SER A 515 13.44 6.85 -0.69
CA SER A 515 14.75 6.41 -0.20
C SER A 515 15.86 6.79 -1.19
N HIS A 516 17.06 7.03 -0.68
CA HIS A 516 18.22 7.32 -1.53
C HIS A 516 18.69 6.10 -2.32
N PHE A 517 18.56 4.92 -1.74
CA PHE A 517 18.85 3.61 -2.33
C PHE A 517 17.75 2.61 -1.95
N GLY A 518 17.56 1.57 -2.77
CA GLY A 518 16.85 0.36 -2.36
C GLY A 518 17.68 -0.49 -1.39
N LEU A 519 17.13 -1.63 -0.98
CA LEU A 519 17.83 -2.61 -0.13
C LEU A 519 18.86 -3.45 -0.89
N THR A 520 18.85 -3.37 -2.23
CA THR A 520 19.79 -4.06 -3.11
C THR A 520 20.34 -3.10 -4.16
N LEU A 521 21.61 -3.32 -4.52
CA LEU A 521 22.21 -2.86 -5.77
C LEU A 521 22.01 -3.92 -6.86
N ASN A 522 22.40 -3.57 -8.07
CA ASN A 522 22.43 -4.49 -9.20
C ASN A 522 23.17 -5.79 -8.83
N LYS A 523 22.59 -6.94 -9.19
CA LYS A 523 23.13 -8.28 -8.89
C LYS A 523 24.58 -8.47 -9.33
N LYS A 524 25.04 -7.80 -10.39
CA LYS A 524 26.46 -7.83 -10.83
C LYS A 524 27.40 -7.10 -9.86
N LEU A 525 26.91 -6.04 -9.19
CA LEU A 525 27.65 -5.31 -8.16
C LEU A 525 27.62 -6.06 -6.84
N GLN A 526 26.44 -6.46 -6.38
CA GLN A 526 26.22 -7.04 -5.05
C GLN A 526 26.59 -8.54 -4.95
N LYS A 527 26.48 -9.30 -6.05
CA LYS A 527 26.78 -10.74 -6.13
C LYS A 527 26.07 -11.57 -5.04
N ALA A 528 26.84 -12.18 -4.14
CA ALA A 528 26.36 -13.13 -3.13
C ALA A 528 25.90 -12.45 -1.83
N ILE A 529 26.11 -11.14 -1.69
CA ILE A 529 25.74 -10.40 -0.49
C ILE A 529 24.21 -10.28 -0.45
N PRO A 530 23.55 -10.70 0.64
CA PRO A 530 22.09 -10.61 0.76
C PRO A 530 21.60 -9.16 0.80
N PRO A 531 20.29 -8.91 0.56
CA PRO A 531 19.70 -7.58 0.71
C PRO A 531 20.03 -6.95 2.06
N PHE A 532 20.32 -5.65 2.03
CA PHE A 532 20.57 -4.87 3.25
C PHE A 532 19.27 -4.57 4.00
N ARG A 533 19.40 -4.13 5.25
CA ARG A 533 18.27 -3.78 6.13
C ARG A 533 17.84 -2.33 5.98
N ASP A 534 18.68 -1.43 5.50
CA ASP A 534 18.29 -0.05 5.24
C ASP A 534 19.02 0.58 4.04
N THR A 535 18.51 1.73 3.60
CA THR A 535 19.08 2.51 2.49
C THR A 535 20.52 2.96 2.72
N TYR A 536 20.93 3.20 3.97
CA TYR A 536 22.24 3.73 4.28
C TYR A 536 23.31 2.64 4.27
N GLN A 537 22.98 1.40 4.59
CA GLN A 537 23.84 0.24 4.37
C GLN A 537 24.18 0.08 2.89
N THR A 538 23.18 0.18 2.01
CA THR A 538 23.41 0.12 0.56
C THR A 538 24.32 1.25 0.10
N ALA A 539 24.11 2.47 0.60
CA ALA A 539 24.96 3.62 0.30
C ALA A 539 26.41 3.44 0.83
N THR A 540 26.58 2.93 2.05
CA THR A 540 27.90 2.63 2.65
C THR A 540 28.63 1.55 1.88
N PHE A 541 27.94 0.46 1.51
CA PHE A 541 28.50 -0.59 0.65
C PHE A 541 28.99 -0.01 -0.68
N TYR A 542 28.18 0.81 -1.34
CA TYR A 542 28.57 1.49 -2.58
C TYR A 542 29.76 2.44 -2.39
N ALA A 543 29.83 3.18 -1.28
CA ALA A 543 30.94 4.06 -0.95
C ALA A 543 32.25 3.30 -0.72
N VAL A 544 32.20 2.13 -0.09
CA VAL A 544 33.38 1.26 0.12
C VAL A 544 33.90 0.73 -1.21
N LEU A 545 33.01 0.27 -2.12
CA LEU A 545 33.40 -0.16 -3.47
C LEU A 545 34.09 0.96 -4.27
N ARG A 546 33.60 2.20 -4.12
CA ARG A 546 34.20 3.39 -4.72
C ARG A 546 35.57 3.71 -4.11
N ALA A 547 35.67 3.72 -2.78
CA ALA A 547 36.89 4.04 -2.07
C ALA A 547 38.02 3.04 -2.36
N LEU A 548 37.70 1.75 -2.46
CA LEU A 548 38.66 0.68 -2.76
C LEU A 548 38.99 0.54 -4.26
N GLY A 549 38.42 1.38 -5.13
CA GLY A 549 38.71 1.35 -6.56
C GLY A 549 38.11 0.15 -7.30
N ALA A 550 37.22 -0.62 -6.67
CA ALA A 550 36.47 -1.71 -7.31
C ALA A 550 35.56 -1.21 -8.45
N LEU A 551 35.27 0.10 -8.44
CA LEU A 551 34.56 0.85 -9.46
C LEU A 551 35.47 1.96 -9.99
N ALA A 552 36.25 1.66 -11.02
CA ALA A 552 37.15 2.65 -11.63
C ALA A 552 36.34 3.61 -12.53
N PRO A 553 36.58 4.93 -12.47
CA PRO A 553 35.99 5.86 -13.43
C PRO A 553 36.49 5.51 -14.84
N GLY A 554 35.55 5.32 -15.77
CA GLY A 554 35.85 5.06 -17.17
C GLY A 554 35.31 6.17 -18.07
N ASP A 555 36.16 6.67 -18.97
CA ASP A 555 35.74 7.60 -20.02
C ASP A 555 35.09 6.83 -21.16
N LEU A 556 33.80 7.05 -21.41
CA LEU A 556 33.13 6.44 -22.57
C LEU A 556 33.73 6.94 -23.90
N CYS A 557 34.34 8.15 -23.92
CA CYS A 557 35.01 8.71 -25.11
C CYS A 557 36.34 7.98 -25.44
N SER A 558 36.99 7.27 -24.50
CA SER A 558 38.28 6.58 -24.74
C SER A 558 38.12 5.08 -25.10
N ALA A 559 36.93 4.51 -24.91
CA ALA A 559 36.66 3.08 -25.09
C ALA A 559 36.51 2.59 -26.55
N GLY A 560 36.84 3.41 -27.56
CA GLY A 560 37.03 2.93 -28.94
C GLY A 560 35.87 2.17 -29.59
N LEU A 561 34.62 2.44 -29.20
CA LEU A 561 33.43 1.84 -29.84
C LEU A 561 33.06 2.65 -31.10
N GLN A 562 33.74 2.33 -32.21
CA GLN A 562 33.62 3.03 -33.51
C GLN A 562 32.39 2.67 -34.36
N GLU A 563 31.50 1.80 -33.90
CA GLU A 563 30.21 1.55 -34.57
C GLU A 563 29.06 1.76 -33.59
N LEU A 564 28.43 2.94 -33.63
CA LEU A 564 27.33 3.29 -32.73
C LEU A 564 25.99 3.45 -33.49
N PRO A 565 24.92 2.73 -33.09
CA PRO A 565 23.60 2.76 -33.72
C PRO A 565 22.72 3.96 -33.31
N VAL A 566 21.55 4.05 -33.98
CA VAL A 566 20.57 5.15 -34.08
C VAL A 566 20.12 5.80 -32.75
N TRP A 567 20.27 5.15 -31.59
CA TRP A 567 19.82 5.62 -30.26
C TRP A 567 20.47 6.94 -29.80
N ARG A 568 21.60 7.35 -30.40
CA ARG A 568 22.20 8.67 -30.15
C ARG A 568 21.24 9.82 -30.52
N TYR A 569 20.38 9.66 -31.53
CA TYR A 569 19.41 10.71 -31.91
C TYR A 569 18.26 10.86 -30.91
N ALA A 570 17.90 9.80 -30.18
CA ALA A 570 16.79 9.83 -29.21
C ALA A 570 17.18 10.58 -27.93
N ILE A 571 18.37 10.33 -27.39
CA ILE A 571 18.90 11.03 -26.20
C ILE A 571 19.14 12.52 -26.52
N TYR A 572 19.61 12.84 -27.74
CA TYR A 572 19.77 14.23 -28.20
C TYR A 572 18.44 14.98 -28.36
N ALA A 573 17.34 14.30 -28.75
CA ALA A 573 16.04 14.91 -28.93
C ALA A 573 15.39 15.31 -27.58
N GLU A 574 15.53 14.48 -26.54
CA GLU A 574 15.05 14.82 -25.19
C GLU A 574 15.83 15.98 -24.57
N LEU A 575 17.16 16.02 -24.72
CA LEU A 575 17.98 17.12 -24.20
C LEU A 575 17.70 18.47 -24.87
N ARG A 576 17.21 18.48 -26.12
CA ARG A 576 16.81 19.69 -26.84
C ARG A 576 15.55 20.34 -26.24
N THR A 577 14.68 19.55 -25.60
CA THR A 577 13.46 20.06 -24.94
C THR A 577 13.76 20.74 -23.60
N LEU A 578 14.94 20.51 -23.02
CA LEU A 578 15.43 21.15 -21.79
C LEU A 578 16.31 22.40 -22.05
N GLY A 579 16.48 22.81 -23.32
CA GLY A 579 16.92 24.15 -23.70
C GLY A 579 18.40 24.50 -23.49
N THR A 580 19.34 23.54 -23.43
CA THR A 580 20.73 23.85 -23.02
C THR A 580 21.88 23.59 -24.01
N LEU A 581 21.69 23.09 -25.25
CA LEU A 581 22.84 22.75 -26.10
C LEU A 581 22.67 23.06 -27.61
N ALA A 582 23.72 23.62 -28.22
CA ALA A 582 23.86 23.87 -29.67
C ALA A 582 24.59 22.68 -30.38
N PRO A 583 24.39 22.47 -31.70
CA PRO A 583 24.92 21.30 -32.40
C PRO A 583 26.40 21.51 -32.76
N GLY A 584 27.32 20.88 -32.02
CA GLY A 584 28.75 20.92 -32.33
C GLY A 584 29.69 20.24 -31.32
N ASP A 585 29.29 20.11 -30.05
CA ASP A 585 30.21 19.67 -28.99
C ASP A 585 30.03 18.19 -28.65
N LEU A 586 30.82 17.32 -29.29
CA LEU A 586 30.70 15.86 -29.13
C LEU A 586 31.54 15.25 -27.99
N CYS A 587 32.39 16.00 -27.30
CA CYS A 587 32.87 15.77 -25.92
C CYS A 587 33.43 17.13 -25.42
N PRO A 588 32.72 17.96 -24.60
CA PRO A 588 33.29 19.26 -24.19
C PRO A 588 34.24 19.10 -23.01
N VAL A 589 35.48 19.52 -23.18
CA VAL A 589 36.34 19.99 -22.08
C VAL A 589 36.06 21.48 -21.95
N GLY A 590 35.13 21.87 -21.09
CA GLY A 590 34.72 23.27 -20.91
C GLY A 590 34.51 23.64 -19.44
N PRO A 591 34.70 24.91 -19.03
CA PRO A 591 35.02 25.29 -17.65
C PRO A 591 33.83 25.41 -16.69
N LEU A 592 32.60 25.08 -17.13
CA LEU A 592 31.37 25.33 -16.38
C LEU A 592 30.39 24.14 -16.49
N GLY A 593 30.41 23.25 -15.48
CA GLY A 593 29.26 22.41 -15.08
C GLY A 593 29.37 20.88 -15.34
N PRO A 594 29.01 20.01 -14.36
CA PRO A 594 28.74 18.59 -14.62
C PRO A 594 27.22 18.25 -14.52
N PRO A 595 26.80 17.05 -15.00
CA PRO A 595 27.66 15.92 -15.37
C PRO A 595 27.49 15.43 -16.81
N VAL A 596 28.62 15.35 -17.49
CA VAL A 596 28.97 14.18 -18.30
C VAL A 596 28.75 12.96 -17.41
N TRP A 597 27.90 12.02 -17.84
CA TRP A 597 27.66 10.76 -17.13
C TRP A 597 29.01 10.09 -16.85
N GLN A 598 29.46 10.09 -15.60
CA GLN A 598 30.63 9.31 -15.19
C GLN A 598 30.20 7.85 -15.13
N TYR A 599 30.87 7.00 -15.91
CA TYR A 599 30.63 5.56 -15.89
C TYR A 599 31.66 4.89 -14.98
N ALA A 600 31.24 3.87 -14.24
CA ALA A 600 32.15 3.00 -13.52
C ALA A 600 32.35 1.70 -14.30
N ILE A 601 33.62 1.33 -14.49
CA ILE A 601 34.04 0.03 -15.01
C ILE A 601 34.12 -0.95 -13.84
N GLN A 602 33.58 -2.15 -14.02
CA GLN A 602 33.80 -3.27 -13.12
C GLN A 602 34.86 -4.22 -13.73
N PRO A 603 36.16 -4.11 -13.37
CA PRO A 603 37.20 -4.97 -13.93
C PRO A 603 37.35 -6.23 -13.08
N LEU A 604 36.57 -7.29 -13.32
CA LEU A 604 36.78 -8.56 -12.64
C LEU A 604 36.57 -9.75 -13.59
N GLY A 605 37.68 -10.35 -14.01
CA GLY A 605 37.76 -11.72 -14.51
C GLY A 605 37.16 -11.96 -15.90
N GLY A 606 37.90 -11.61 -16.97
CA GLY A 606 37.78 -12.19 -18.30
C GLY A 606 36.44 -12.06 -19.06
N GLN A 607 35.41 -11.44 -18.48
CA GLN A 607 34.10 -11.23 -19.11
C GLN A 607 33.93 -9.79 -19.59
N ALA A 608 32.99 -9.61 -20.53
CA ALA A 608 32.67 -8.32 -21.16
C ALA A 608 32.47 -7.19 -20.12
N THR A 609 33.17 -6.08 -20.34
CA THR A 609 33.15 -4.89 -19.49
C THR A 609 31.73 -4.34 -19.38
N THR A 610 31.12 -4.41 -18.18
CA THR A 610 29.82 -3.77 -17.90
C THR A 610 30.08 -2.39 -17.31
N TYR A 611 29.34 -1.39 -17.80
CA TYR A 611 29.42 -0.01 -17.36
C TYR A 611 28.22 0.33 -16.47
N PHE A 612 28.45 1.01 -15.36
CA PHE A 612 27.38 1.48 -14.48
C PHE A 612 27.29 2.99 -14.47
N VAL A 613 26.06 3.52 -14.47
CA VAL A 613 25.85 4.95 -14.24
C VAL A 613 26.13 5.27 -12.77
N VAL A 614 27.17 6.06 -12.52
CA VAL A 614 27.68 6.29 -11.16
C VAL A 614 26.77 7.19 -10.33
N SER A 615 25.97 8.05 -10.98
CA SER A 615 25.08 8.98 -10.28
C SER A 615 23.84 8.23 -9.76
N PRO A 616 23.69 8.06 -8.43
CA PRO A 616 22.53 7.39 -7.88
C PRO A 616 21.26 8.20 -8.10
N GLN A 617 20.15 7.52 -8.40
CA GLN A 617 18.82 8.12 -8.46
C GLN A 617 18.03 7.69 -7.22
N PRO A 618 17.27 8.61 -6.58
CA PRO A 618 16.38 8.23 -5.49
C PRO A 618 15.40 7.13 -5.92
N ARG A 619 15.08 6.23 -4.99
CA ARG A 619 14.14 5.12 -5.17
C ARG A 619 12.87 5.35 -4.35
N LEU A 620 11.73 5.02 -4.95
CA LEU A 620 10.41 5.07 -4.33
C LEU A 620 9.92 3.65 -4.09
N HIS A 621 9.36 3.40 -2.91
CA HIS A 621 8.81 2.11 -2.55
C HIS A 621 7.42 2.25 -1.95
N GLU A 622 6.62 1.22 -2.04
CA GLU A 622 5.40 1.07 -1.24
C GLU A 622 5.46 -0.22 -0.42
N ILE A 623 5.13 -0.11 0.86
CA ILE A 623 5.17 -1.25 1.78
C ILE A 623 3.99 -2.19 1.51
N GLY A 624 4.28 -3.36 0.96
CA GLY A 624 3.35 -4.46 0.76
C GLY A 624 3.52 -5.58 1.77
N LYS A 625 2.69 -6.62 1.68
CA LYS A 625 2.70 -7.78 2.59
C LYS A 625 3.99 -8.59 2.56
N ASN A 626 4.60 -8.69 1.38
CA ASN A 626 5.84 -9.46 1.17
C ASN A 626 7.11 -8.59 1.21
N GLY A 627 6.99 -7.35 1.68
CA GLY A 627 8.09 -6.38 1.73
C GLY A 627 7.85 -5.16 0.82
N PRO A 628 8.90 -4.34 0.62
CA PRO A 628 8.80 -3.10 -0.14
C PRO A 628 8.75 -3.38 -1.65
N VAL A 629 7.71 -2.86 -2.32
CA VAL A 629 7.54 -2.92 -3.77
C VAL A 629 8.15 -1.67 -4.39
N ASP A 630 9.07 -1.83 -5.34
CA ASP A 630 9.73 -0.72 -6.02
C ASP A 630 8.80 -0.03 -7.03
N LEU A 631 8.64 1.28 -6.86
CA LEU A 631 7.83 2.20 -7.68
C LEU A 631 8.69 3.16 -8.51
N SER A 632 10.01 3.08 -8.39
CA SER A 632 10.94 4.00 -9.04
C SER A 632 10.82 3.93 -10.56
N ILE A 633 10.95 5.10 -11.20
CA ILE A 633 10.97 5.24 -12.66
C ILE A 633 12.39 5.57 -13.06
N GLU A 634 12.98 4.77 -13.94
CA GLU A 634 14.34 5.02 -14.40
C GLU A 634 14.30 6.13 -15.47
N ARG A 635 14.91 7.27 -15.19
CA ARG A 635 14.90 8.40 -16.16
C ARG A 635 15.63 8.09 -17.47
N VAL A 636 16.44 7.03 -17.48
CA VAL A 636 17.17 6.56 -18.66
C VAL A 636 16.69 5.15 -18.96
N SER A 637 16.01 4.98 -20.09
CA SER A 637 15.60 3.66 -20.57
C SER A 637 16.83 2.87 -21.05
N PHE A 638 17.39 2.02 -20.18
CA PHE A 638 18.51 1.10 -20.52
C PHE A 638 18.09 -0.08 -21.42
N ARG A 639 16.90 0.01 -22.01
CA ARG A 639 16.14 -1.05 -22.69
C ARG A 639 16.84 -1.62 -23.93
N GLU A 640 17.82 -0.90 -24.49
CA GLU A 640 18.52 -1.26 -25.72
C GLU A 640 20.01 -1.61 -25.54
N THR A 641 20.61 -1.41 -24.36
CA THR A 641 22.07 -1.61 -24.18
C THR A 641 22.39 -2.61 -23.08
N GLN A 642 22.88 -3.81 -23.43
CA GLN A 642 23.42 -4.78 -22.45
C GLN A 642 24.66 -4.27 -21.71
N ILE A 643 25.33 -3.25 -22.27
CA ILE A 643 26.64 -2.74 -21.87
C ILE A 643 26.54 -1.75 -20.71
N ILE A 644 25.53 -0.87 -20.69
CA ILE A 644 25.34 0.17 -19.66
C ILE A 644 24.13 -0.18 -18.80
N GLN A 645 24.32 -0.21 -17.48
CA GLN A 645 23.28 -0.58 -16.52
C GLN A 645 23.15 0.44 -15.38
N SER A 646 21.95 0.48 -14.78
CA SER A 646 21.70 1.15 -13.51
C SER A 646 22.48 0.44 -12.38
N ILE A 647 22.94 1.22 -11.39
CA ILE A 647 23.52 0.69 -10.14
C ILE A 647 22.46 0.01 -9.27
N HIS A 648 21.18 0.34 -9.47
CA HIS A 648 20.06 -0.30 -8.79
C HIS A 648 19.60 -1.52 -9.58
N GLU A 649 18.90 -2.44 -8.90
CA GLU A 649 18.23 -3.52 -9.60
C GLU A 649 17.11 -2.94 -10.48
N PRO A 650 17.01 -3.33 -11.76
CA PRO A 650 15.91 -2.88 -12.60
C PRO A 650 14.60 -3.40 -12.03
N ARG A 651 13.57 -2.55 -12.03
CA ARG A 651 12.23 -2.93 -11.62
C ARG A 651 11.78 -4.18 -12.42
N PRO A 652 11.19 -5.20 -11.78
CA PRO A 652 10.61 -6.33 -12.50
C PRO A 652 9.63 -5.79 -13.55
N GLN A 653 9.94 -6.01 -14.82
CA GLN A 653 9.13 -5.45 -15.89
C GLN A 653 7.76 -6.13 -15.89
N PRO A 654 6.67 -5.39 -16.18
CA PRO A 654 5.41 -6.05 -16.51
C PRO A 654 5.65 -7.01 -17.68
N PRO A 655 4.97 -8.18 -17.71
CA PRO A 655 5.16 -9.17 -18.75
C PRO A 655 4.99 -8.52 -20.13
N SER A 656 5.88 -8.86 -21.07
CA SER A 656 5.75 -8.38 -22.46
C SER A 656 4.38 -8.76 -23.01
N ALA A 657 3.90 -8.06 -24.05
CA ALA A 657 2.62 -8.40 -24.67
C ALA A 657 2.55 -9.89 -25.06
N ASP A 658 3.68 -10.49 -25.44
CA ASP A 658 3.78 -11.92 -25.77
C ASP A 658 3.81 -12.83 -24.53
N ASP A 659 4.45 -12.41 -23.44
CA ASP A 659 4.42 -13.16 -22.18
C ASP A 659 3.05 -13.08 -21.51
N ALA A 660 2.35 -11.95 -21.62
CA ALA A 660 0.97 -11.82 -21.20
C ALA A 660 0.04 -12.72 -22.04
N ARG A 661 0.25 -12.82 -23.37
CA ARG A 661 -0.47 -13.79 -24.23
C ARG A 661 -0.25 -15.22 -23.78
N LYS A 662 1.00 -15.60 -23.50
CA LYS A 662 1.35 -16.95 -23.01
C LYS A 662 0.74 -17.22 -21.64
N ALA A 663 0.83 -16.28 -20.70
CA ALA A 663 0.26 -16.40 -19.35
C ALA A 663 -1.25 -16.60 -19.41
N VAL A 664 -1.97 -15.85 -20.25
CA VAL A 664 -3.40 -16.04 -20.45
C VAL A 664 -3.70 -17.38 -21.10
N ALA A 665 -2.91 -17.84 -22.07
CA ALA A 665 -3.06 -19.18 -22.63
C ALA A 665 -2.87 -20.26 -21.56
N TYR A 666 -1.87 -20.12 -20.67
CA TYR A 666 -1.65 -21.03 -19.54
C TYR A 666 -2.81 -21.00 -18.54
N VAL A 667 -3.32 -19.82 -18.18
CA VAL A 667 -4.48 -19.70 -17.27
C VAL A 667 -5.74 -20.28 -17.93
N ALA A 668 -6.00 -19.99 -19.20
CA ALA A 668 -7.12 -20.55 -19.93
C ALA A 668 -7.03 -22.08 -20.03
N MET A 669 -5.82 -22.61 -20.26
CA MET A 669 -5.56 -24.04 -20.23
C MET A 669 -5.77 -24.63 -18.83
N ALA A 670 -5.26 -23.99 -17.78
CA ALA A 670 -5.46 -24.43 -16.40
C ALA A 670 -6.94 -24.41 -16.00
N VAL A 671 -7.70 -23.39 -16.41
CA VAL A 671 -9.15 -23.31 -16.22
C VAL A 671 -9.85 -24.40 -17.03
N ALA A 672 -9.45 -24.66 -18.28
CA ALA A 672 -10.02 -25.71 -19.10
C ALA A 672 -9.75 -27.12 -18.54
N VAL A 673 -8.53 -27.36 -18.06
CA VAL A 673 -8.14 -28.60 -17.37
C VAL A 673 -8.89 -28.73 -16.06
N GLY A 674 -8.95 -27.68 -15.24
CA GLY A 674 -9.71 -27.67 -14.00
C GLY A 674 -11.21 -27.91 -14.24
N TRP A 675 -11.77 -27.31 -15.29
CA TRP A 675 -13.15 -27.54 -15.70
C TRP A 675 -13.37 -28.97 -16.19
N LEU A 676 -12.43 -29.54 -16.95
CA LEU A 676 -12.44 -30.95 -17.37
C LEU A 676 -12.38 -31.90 -16.15
N LEU A 677 -11.52 -31.61 -15.19
CA LEU A 677 -11.42 -32.37 -13.95
C LEU A 677 -12.72 -32.28 -13.14
N LEU A 678 -13.34 -31.10 -13.04
CA LEU A 678 -14.64 -30.90 -12.40
C LEU A 678 -15.78 -31.61 -13.14
N LEU A 679 -15.72 -31.66 -14.48
CA LEU A 679 -16.65 -32.42 -15.32
C LEU A 679 -16.56 -33.92 -15.04
N LEU A 680 -15.34 -34.43 -14.80
CA LEU A 680 -15.10 -35.83 -14.47
C LEU A 680 -15.47 -36.14 -13.00
N ALA A 681 -15.26 -35.20 -12.08
CA ALA A 681 -15.45 -35.40 -10.65
C ALA A 681 -16.89 -35.18 -10.16
N SER A 682 -17.73 -34.44 -10.89
CA SER A 682 -19.07 -34.08 -10.44
C SER A 682 -20.14 -34.33 -11.49
N GLU A 683 -21.07 -35.25 -11.19
CA GLU A 683 -22.23 -35.52 -12.04
C GLU A 683 -23.11 -34.28 -12.25
N THR A 684 -23.16 -33.38 -11.26
CA THR A 684 -23.91 -32.12 -11.37
C THR A 684 -23.26 -31.17 -12.38
N VAL A 685 -21.93 -31.06 -12.39
CA VAL A 685 -21.19 -30.23 -13.34
C VAL A 685 -21.26 -30.82 -14.75
N TYR A 686 -21.13 -32.14 -14.89
CA TYR A 686 -21.34 -32.84 -16.15
C TYR A 686 -22.75 -32.60 -16.71
N GLY A 687 -23.79 -32.77 -15.87
CA GLY A 687 -25.19 -32.56 -16.25
C GLY A 687 -25.48 -31.12 -16.68
N VAL A 688 -24.98 -30.12 -15.94
CA VAL A 688 -25.13 -28.70 -16.28
C VAL A 688 -24.42 -28.37 -17.60
N THR A 689 -23.21 -28.89 -17.80
CA THR A 689 -22.40 -28.58 -18.98
C THR A 689 -22.95 -29.26 -20.23
N ARG A 690 -23.44 -30.50 -20.12
CA ARG A 690 -24.17 -31.21 -21.18
C ARG A 690 -25.46 -30.49 -21.54
N SER A 691 -26.22 -30.02 -20.55
CA SER A 691 -27.44 -29.24 -20.78
C SER A 691 -27.14 -27.88 -21.43
N ALA A 692 -26.04 -27.23 -21.05
CA ALA A 692 -25.57 -26.00 -21.66
C ALA A 692 -25.15 -26.23 -23.13
N CYS A 693 -24.33 -27.26 -23.40
CA CYS A 693 -23.88 -27.63 -24.74
C CYS A 693 -25.06 -27.97 -25.67
N ARG A 694 -26.04 -28.74 -25.18
CA ARG A 694 -27.26 -29.06 -25.93
C ARG A 694 -28.12 -27.82 -26.24
N THR A 695 -28.11 -26.84 -25.33
CA THR A 695 -28.79 -25.54 -25.54
C THR A 695 -28.03 -24.65 -26.54
N VAL A 696 -26.70 -24.75 -26.58
CA VAL A 696 -25.82 -24.07 -27.53
C VAL A 696 -26.04 -24.59 -28.96
N LEU A 697 -26.08 -25.91 -29.12
CA LEU A 697 -26.33 -26.58 -30.40
C LEU A 697 -27.75 -26.38 -30.95
N SER A 698 -28.74 -26.05 -30.11
CA SER A 698 -30.13 -25.94 -30.54
C SER A 698 -30.57 -24.54 -31.03
N ASN A 699 -29.76 -23.49 -30.86
CA ASN A 699 -30.07 -22.11 -31.29
C ASN A 699 -28.81 -21.34 -31.74
N PRO A 700 -28.20 -21.71 -32.88
CA PRO A 700 -26.92 -21.18 -33.32
C PRO A 700 -26.84 -19.65 -33.42
N PRO A 701 -27.77 -18.91 -34.06
CA PRO A 701 -27.55 -17.47 -34.33
C PRO A 701 -27.59 -16.57 -33.09
N ARG A 702 -28.38 -16.92 -32.07
CA ARG A 702 -28.50 -16.12 -30.84
C ARG A 702 -27.32 -16.32 -29.89
N ILE A 703 -26.75 -17.52 -29.88
CA ILE A 703 -25.63 -17.86 -29.02
C ILE A 703 -24.32 -17.44 -29.68
N LEU A 704 -24.22 -17.51 -31.00
CA LEU A 704 -23.14 -16.87 -31.76
C LEU A 704 -23.11 -15.36 -31.52
N GLY A 705 -24.27 -14.70 -31.43
CA GLY A 705 -24.35 -13.28 -31.05
C GLY A 705 -23.87 -12.99 -29.62
N MET A 706 -24.19 -13.84 -28.65
CA MET A 706 -23.69 -13.67 -27.27
C MET A 706 -22.19 -14.00 -27.15
N LEU A 707 -21.70 -15.01 -27.87
CA LEU A 707 -20.27 -15.35 -27.95
C LEU A 707 -19.50 -14.28 -28.72
N ALA A 708 -20.10 -13.63 -29.72
CA ALA A 708 -19.52 -12.50 -30.42
C ALA A 708 -19.49 -11.25 -29.54
N ILE A 709 -20.53 -10.99 -28.71
CA ILE A 709 -20.51 -9.91 -27.72
C ILE A 709 -19.49 -10.22 -26.62
N PHE A 710 -19.42 -11.45 -26.12
CA PHE A 710 -18.45 -11.87 -25.11
C PHE A 710 -17.02 -11.85 -25.66
N GLY A 711 -16.84 -12.34 -26.88
CA GLY A 711 -15.61 -12.26 -27.65
C GLY A 711 -15.22 -10.80 -27.91
N ALA A 712 -16.16 -9.94 -28.28
CA ALA A 712 -15.93 -8.51 -28.47
C ALA A 712 -15.64 -7.78 -27.14
N MET A 713 -16.31 -8.12 -26.04
CA MET A 713 -16.03 -7.54 -24.71
C MET A 713 -14.67 -8.00 -24.19
N SER A 714 -14.33 -9.28 -24.36
CA SER A 714 -13.02 -9.84 -24.00
C SER A 714 -11.93 -9.31 -24.93
N TRP A 715 -12.22 -9.12 -26.21
CA TRP A 715 -11.33 -8.51 -27.21
C TRP A 715 -11.15 -7.01 -26.96
N LEU A 716 -12.18 -6.30 -26.51
CA LEU A 716 -12.11 -4.89 -26.15
C LEU A 716 -11.46 -4.71 -24.78
N LEU A 717 -11.66 -5.62 -23.81
CA LEU A 717 -10.83 -5.69 -22.60
C LEU A 717 -9.37 -5.94 -22.97
N TRP A 718 -9.10 -6.83 -23.93
CA TRP A 718 -7.75 -7.16 -24.39
C TRP A 718 -7.08 -6.00 -25.13
N PHE A 719 -7.75 -5.38 -26.10
CA PHE A 719 -7.20 -4.28 -26.92
C PHE A 719 -7.32 -2.89 -26.26
N ALA A 720 -8.16 -2.69 -25.24
CA ALA A 720 -8.21 -1.45 -24.47
C ALA A 720 -7.39 -1.52 -23.18
N VAL A 721 -7.29 -2.68 -22.51
CA VAL A 721 -6.57 -2.78 -21.21
C VAL A 721 -5.13 -3.22 -21.41
N VAL A 722 -4.82 -4.15 -22.33
CA VAL A 722 -3.43 -4.63 -22.52
C VAL A 722 -2.54 -3.59 -23.19
N PRO A 723 -2.93 -2.91 -24.29
CA PRO A 723 -2.13 -1.81 -24.84
C PRO A 723 -1.97 -0.65 -23.86
N SER A 724 -2.94 -0.39 -22.98
CA SER A 724 -2.83 0.65 -21.94
C SER A 724 -2.00 0.22 -20.73
N LEU A 725 -2.02 -1.08 -20.36
CA LEU A 725 -1.07 -1.71 -19.43
C LEU A 725 0.37 -1.67 -19.98
N VAL A 726 0.53 -1.80 -21.29
CA VAL A 726 1.80 -1.76 -22.02
C VAL A 726 2.25 -0.31 -22.29
N ALA A 727 1.33 0.64 -22.45
CA ALA A 727 1.67 2.04 -22.74
C ALA A 727 2.25 2.78 -21.52
N ASP A 728 1.92 2.37 -20.29
CA ASP A 728 2.33 3.04 -19.05
C ASP A 728 3.59 2.39 -18.40
N HIS A 729 4.44 1.75 -19.21
CA HIS A 729 5.48 0.77 -18.86
C HIS A 729 6.31 1.00 -17.58
N GLU A 730 6.53 2.25 -17.15
CA GLU A 730 7.27 2.57 -15.91
C GLU A 730 6.47 3.43 -14.90
N ALA A 731 5.55 4.28 -15.37
CA ALA A 731 4.78 5.20 -14.53
C ALA A 731 3.48 4.60 -13.94
N GLY A 732 3.03 3.44 -14.44
CA GLY A 732 1.78 2.78 -14.01
C GLY A 732 1.88 1.97 -12.71
N GLU A 733 0.73 1.50 -12.22
CA GLU A 733 0.62 0.62 -11.05
C GLU A 733 1.45 -0.67 -11.20
N PRO A 734 2.20 -1.11 -10.17
CA PRO A 734 2.76 -2.46 -10.14
C PRO A 734 1.65 -3.50 -10.26
N PHE A 735 1.91 -4.54 -11.04
CA PHE A 735 1.02 -5.69 -11.15
C PHE A 735 1.40 -6.72 -10.09
N SER A 736 0.66 -6.75 -8.97
CA SER A 736 0.80 -7.77 -7.94
C SER A 736 -0.58 -8.30 -7.52
N PHE A 737 -0.67 -9.59 -7.21
CA PHE A 737 -1.94 -10.19 -6.78
C PHE A 737 -2.09 -10.25 -5.26
N LEU A 738 -0.98 -10.45 -4.54
CA LEU A 738 -0.99 -10.80 -3.12
C LEU A 738 -0.19 -9.83 -2.25
N ASP A 739 0.60 -8.93 -2.86
CA ASP A 739 1.42 -7.97 -2.09
C ASP A 739 0.58 -6.88 -1.44
N GLY A 740 -0.68 -6.73 -1.85
CA GLY A 740 -1.61 -5.82 -1.19
C GLY A 740 -1.40 -4.33 -1.54
N VAL A 741 -0.78 -4.06 -2.69
CA VAL A 741 -0.36 -2.74 -3.21
C VAL A 741 -0.98 -2.46 -4.59
N SER A 742 -1.82 -3.37 -5.11
CA SER A 742 -2.25 -3.32 -6.50
C SER A 742 -3.75 -3.37 -6.65
N ILE A 743 -4.27 -2.43 -7.44
CA ILE A 743 -5.69 -2.31 -7.74
C ILE A 743 -6.20 -3.39 -8.73
N TRP A 744 -5.30 -4.06 -9.47
CA TRP A 744 -5.67 -4.95 -10.58
C TRP A 744 -6.54 -6.16 -10.19
N PRO A 745 -6.30 -6.87 -9.07
CA PRO A 745 -7.18 -7.95 -8.61
C PRO A 745 -8.62 -7.47 -8.38
N SER A 746 -8.79 -6.29 -7.79
CA SER A 746 -10.11 -5.66 -7.61
C SER A 746 -10.78 -5.33 -8.94
N GLN A 747 -10.02 -4.90 -9.97
CA GLN A 747 -10.57 -4.66 -11.30
C GLN A 747 -11.03 -5.96 -11.99
N LEU A 748 -10.28 -7.06 -11.82
CA LEU A 748 -10.67 -8.36 -12.37
C LEU A 748 -11.99 -8.86 -11.75
N LEU A 749 -12.15 -8.73 -10.43
CA LEU A 749 -13.40 -9.07 -9.75
C LEU A 749 -14.57 -8.21 -10.24
N ARG A 750 -14.37 -6.91 -10.46
CA ARG A 750 -15.40 -6.02 -11.02
C ARG A 750 -15.73 -6.36 -12.48
N GLY A 751 -14.74 -6.72 -13.28
CA GLY A 751 -14.95 -7.26 -14.63
C GLY A 751 -15.83 -8.51 -14.60
N ALA A 752 -15.58 -9.44 -13.67
CA ALA A 752 -16.42 -10.62 -13.47
C ALA A 752 -17.86 -10.25 -13.06
N VAL A 753 -18.05 -9.22 -12.23
CA VAL A 753 -19.39 -8.71 -11.87
C VAL A 753 -20.15 -8.21 -13.09
N ILE A 754 -19.52 -7.45 -14.00
CA ILE A 754 -20.15 -6.96 -15.23
C ILE A 754 -20.63 -8.13 -16.10
N VAL A 755 -19.75 -9.11 -16.31
CA VAL A 755 -20.05 -10.32 -17.09
C VAL A 755 -21.19 -11.12 -16.46
N LEU A 756 -21.11 -11.42 -15.16
CA LEU A 756 -22.13 -12.19 -14.46
C LEU A 756 -23.47 -11.45 -14.42
N ALA A 757 -23.47 -10.13 -14.24
CA ALA A 757 -24.69 -9.33 -14.28
C ALA A 757 -25.39 -9.43 -15.64
N PHE A 758 -24.64 -9.34 -16.74
CA PHE A 758 -25.19 -9.54 -18.08
C PHE A 758 -25.77 -10.95 -18.27
N VAL A 759 -25.03 -11.98 -17.84
CA VAL A 759 -25.50 -13.38 -17.88
C VAL A 759 -26.78 -13.56 -17.06
N PHE A 760 -26.85 -12.97 -15.86
CA PHE A 760 -28.03 -13.03 -14.99
C PHE A 760 -29.23 -12.33 -15.62
N ILE A 761 -29.07 -11.16 -16.25
CA ILE A 761 -30.16 -10.48 -16.96
C ILE A 761 -30.74 -11.37 -18.08
N VAL A 762 -29.87 -11.97 -18.90
CA VAL A 762 -30.28 -12.89 -19.98
C VAL A 762 -30.99 -14.11 -19.40
N ARG A 763 -30.44 -14.69 -18.32
CA ARG A 763 -30.99 -15.88 -17.67
C ARG A 763 -32.34 -15.62 -17.02
N ILE A 764 -32.51 -14.49 -16.34
CA ILE A 764 -33.78 -14.03 -15.78
C ILE A 764 -34.82 -13.95 -16.90
N ARG A 765 -34.50 -13.27 -18.00
CA ARG A 765 -35.44 -13.10 -19.13
C ARG A 765 -35.86 -14.42 -19.75
N LYS A 766 -34.91 -15.32 -20.01
CA LYS A 766 -35.18 -16.63 -20.60
C LYS A 766 -36.01 -17.49 -19.65
N ARG A 767 -35.63 -17.55 -18.37
CA ARG A 767 -36.32 -18.34 -17.35
C ARG A 767 -37.72 -17.81 -17.10
N LEU A 768 -37.92 -16.49 -17.05
CA LEU A 768 -39.23 -15.87 -16.88
C LEU A 768 -40.18 -16.24 -18.02
N ARG A 769 -39.74 -16.12 -19.28
CA ARG A 769 -40.54 -16.51 -20.45
C ARG A 769 -40.94 -17.99 -20.39
N ASN A 770 -39.98 -18.88 -20.16
CA ASN A 770 -40.24 -20.31 -20.07
C ASN A 770 -41.19 -20.64 -18.90
N THR A 771 -41.04 -19.96 -17.77
CA THR A 771 -41.89 -20.14 -16.59
C THR A 771 -43.32 -19.71 -16.89
N CYS A 772 -43.53 -18.56 -17.54
CA CYS A 772 -44.87 -18.14 -17.95
C CYS A 772 -45.52 -19.16 -18.90
N GLU A 773 -44.78 -19.66 -19.90
CA GLU A 773 -45.29 -20.68 -20.85
C GLU A 773 -45.61 -22.02 -20.16
N GLU A 774 -44.75 -22.49 -19.24
CA GLU A 774 -44.97 -23.73 -18.46
C GLU A 774 -46.20 -23.62 -17.55
N ILE A 775 -46.37 -22.48 -16.89
CA ILE A 775 -47.49 -22.23 -15.96
C ILE A 775 -48.80 -22.11 -16.73
N GLU A 776 -48.80 -21.42 -17.87
CA GLU A 776 -49.96 -21.30 -18.76
C GLU A 776 -50.41 -22.68 -19.27
N ARG A 777 -49.48 -23.60 -19.58
CA ARG A 777 -49.83 -24.99 -19.94
C ARG A 777 -50.35 -25.80 -18.75
N SER A 778 -49.72 -25.66 -17.59
CA SER A 778 -50.05 -26.46 -16.40
C SER A 778 -51.40 -26.08 -15.77
N PHE A 779 -51.80 -24.81 -15.89
CA PHE A 779 -53.04 -24.26 -15.34
C PHE A 779 -53.91 -23.64 -16.44
N TYR A 780 -53.90 -24.23 -17.64
CA TYR A 780 -54.61 -23.75 -18.83
C TYR A 780 -56.08 -23.40 -18.53
N ASN A 781 -56.77 -24.28 -17.81
CA ASN A 781 -58.18 -24.14 -17.45
C ASN A 781 -58.49 -22.96 -16.52
N LEU A 782 -57.48 -22.45 -15.79
CA LEU A 782 -57.61 -21.34 -14.84
C LEU A 782 -57.14 -20.00 -15.46
N LEU A 783 -56.19 -20.04 -16.39
CA LEU A 783 -55.44 -18.86 -16.86
C LEU A 783 -55.77 -18.41 -18.29
N VAL A 784 -56.49 -19.23 -19.07
CA VAL A 784 -56.87 -18.87 -20.45
C VAL A 784 -58.33 -18.39 -20.47
N PRO A 785 -58.63 -17.20 -21.04
CA PRO A 785 -60.00 -16.68 -21.10
C PRO A 785 -60.92 -17.63 -21.87
N ARG A 786 -62.08 -17.97 -21.30
CA ARG A 786 -63.18 -18.59 -22.07
C ARG A 786 -63.75 -17.52 -22.99
N ALA A 787 -63.90 -17.84 -24.27
CA ALA A 787 -64.23 -16.87 -25.31
C ALA A 787 -65.48 -16.03 -24.98
N HIS A 788 -65.29 -14.81 -24.49
CA HIS A 788 -66.07 -13.60 -24.77
C HIS A 788 -65.32 -12.39 -24.17
N VAL A 789 -64.50 -11.71 -24.98
CA VAL A 789 -64.29 -10.24 -25.05
C VAL A 789 -63.10 -10.02 -25.99
N ALA A 790 -63.32 -9.34 -27.11
CA ALA A 790 -62.28 -8.94 -28.03
C ALA A 790 -61.40 -7.85 -27.38
N TYR A 791 -60.17 -8.21 -27.01
CA TYR A 791 -59.16 -7.22 -26.63
C TYR A 791 -58.74 -6.43 -27.87
N ALA A 792 -58.95 -5.11 -27.85
CA ALA A 792 -58.46 -4.20 -28.87
C ALA A 792 -56.92 -4.34 -28.98
N SER A 793 -56.47 -4.79 -30.14
CA SER A 793 -55.06 -4.86 -30.52
C SER A 793 -54.44 -3.46 -30.48
N VAL A 794 -53.40 -3.28 -29.66
CA VAL A 794 -52.56 -2.08 -29.70
C VAL A 794 -51.80 -2.07 -31.03
N PRO A 795 -51.88 -1.01 -31.86
CA PRO A 795 -51.13 -0.95 -33.10
C PRO A 795 -49.63 -0.86 -32.83
N MET A 796 -48.88 -1.69 -33.56
CA MET A 796 -47.42 -1.68 -33.63
C MET A 796 -46.98 -0.43 -34.42
N LEU A 797 -46.44 0.56 -33.72
CA LEU A 797 -46.02 1.83 -34.31
C LEU A 797 -44.61 1.71 -34.91
N LEU A 798 -44.57 1.61 -36.24
CA LEU A 798 -43.43 2.02 -37.06
C LEU A 798 -43.90 3.25 -37.86
N ASN A 799 -43.63 4.46 -37.36
CA ASN A 799 -43.47 5.66 -38.19
C ASN A 799 -42.87 6.82 -37.38
N LEU A 800 -41.82 7.41 -37.94
CA LEU A 800 -41.18 8.65 -37.50
C LEU A 800 -42.12 9.83 -37.76
N GLU A 801 -42.63 10.46 -36.71
CA GLU A 801 -43.07 11.86 -36.72
C GLU A 801 -43.12 12.35 -35.26
N LEU A 802 -41.95 12.72 -34.75
CA LEU A 802 -41.67 12.83 -33.33
C LEU A 802 -41.24 14.28 -33.01
N LEU A 803 -42.15 15.25 -33.16
CA LEU A 803 -41.97 16.60 -32.60
C LEU A 803 -43.27 17.42 -32.48
N SER A 804 -44.31 17.18 -33.29
CA SER A 804 -45.54 18.01 -33.27
C SER A 804 -46.64 17.56 -32.30
N ARG A 805 -46.43 16.50 -31.50
CA ARG A 805 -47.46 15.97 -30.57
C ARG A 805 -47.24 16.32 -29.09
N PHE A 806 -46.15 16.99 -28.73
CA PHE A 806 -45.89 17.41 -27.35
C PHE A 806 -46.89 18.47 -26.83
N ALA A 807 -47.66 19.16 -27.69
CA ALA A 807 -48.67 20.13 -27.27
C ALA A 807 -50.01 19.50 -26.78
N ARG A 808 -50.19 18.18 -26.86
CA ARG A 808 -51.40 17.47 -26.34
C ARG A 808 -51.17 16.77 -24.99
N LEU A 809 -50.20 17.26 -24.23
CA LEU A 809 -49.79 16.75 -22.91
C LEU A 809 -50.79 17.03 -21.76
N ALA A 810 -51.80 17.88 -21.96
CA ALA A 810 -52.77 18.24 -20.91
C ALA A 810 -53.95 17.25 -20.74
N ARG A 811 -54.06 16.21 -21.58
CA ARG A 811 -55.06 15.11 -21.43
C ARG A 811 -54.46 13.79 -20.93
N TRP A 812 -53.28 13.85 -20.32
CA TRP A 812 -52.47 12.70 -19.87
C TRP A 812 -52.78 12.20 -18.44
N SER A 813 -53.79 12.73 -17.74
CA SER A 813 -54.08 12.35 -16.34
C SER A 813 -55.10 11.21 -16.15
N ARG A 814 -55.82 10.77 -17.20
CA ARG A 814 -56.90 9.76 -17.10
C ARG A 814 -56.47 8.32 -17.39
N TRP A 815 -55.26 8.10 -17.90
CA TRP A 815 -54.69 6.78 -18.15
C TRP A 815 -53.48 6.64 -17.25
N GLY A 816 -53.64 5.99 -16.11
CA GLY A 816 -52.60 5.81 -15.10
C GLY A 816 -51.28 5.39 -15.74
N MET A 817 -50.21 6.13 -15.45
CA MET A 817 -48.89 5.91 -16.03
C MET A 817 -48.47 4.43 -15.94
N PRO A 818 -48.16 3.75 -17.07
CA PRO A 818 -47.65 2.36 -17.08
C PRO A 818 -46.30 2.17 -16.37
N TRP A 819 -45.64 3.28 -16.03
CA TRP A 819 -44.34 3.40 -15.37
C TRP A 819 -44.46 3.78 -13.89
N SER A 820 -45.66 4.10 -13.41
CA SER A 820 -45.90 4.35 -11.99
C SER A 820 -45.71 3.07 -11.19
N VAL A 821 -44.80 3.15 -10.21
CA VAL A 821 -44.48 2.11 -9.23
C VAL A 821 -45.73 1.68 -8.43
N ASN A 822 -46.75 2.55 -8.35
CA ASN A 822 -48.00 2.32 -7.60
C ASN A 822 -49.24 2.12 -8.50
N SER A 823 -49.11 1.99 -9.82
CA SER A 823 -50.29 1.86 -10.72
C SER A 823 -50.88 0.45 -10.81
N TRP A 824 -50.44 -0.49 -9.98
CA TRP A 824 -51.21 -1.71 -9.74
C TRP A 824 -51.90 -1.61 -8.38
N SER A 825 -52.69 -0.54 -8.22
CA SER A 825 -53.53 -0.37 -7.05
C SER A 825 -54.59 -1.48 -7.00
N LEU A 826 -55.00 -1.81 -5.78
CA LEU A 826 -56.11 -2.73 -5.53
C LEU A 826 -57.46 -2.20 -6.04
N SER A 827 -57.53 -0.95 -6.51
CA SER A 827 -58.77 -0.27 -6.94
C SER A 827 -59.23 -0.62 -8.36
N ASP A 828 -58.33 -1.14 -9.21
CA ASP A 828 -58.68 -1.61 -10.56
C ASP A 828 -58.91 -3.13 -10.50
N LEU A 829 -60.17 -3.51 -10.26
CA LEU A 829 -60.61 -4.89 -10.00
C LEU A 829 -61.12 -5.57 -11.30
N SER A 830 -60.27 -6.31 -12.03
CA SER A 830 -60.70 -7.23 -13.12
C SER A 830 -61.37 -8.50 -12.56
N ALA A 831 -62.42 -9.03 -13.20
CA ALA A 831 -63.33 -10.04 -12.62
C ALA A 831 -62.82 -11.48 -12.62
N GLU A 832 -61.92 -11.84 -13.55
CA GLU A 832 -61.48 -13.24 -13.73
C GLU A 832 -59.98 -13.46 -13.48
N PRO A 833 -59.57 -14.63 -12.97
CA PRO A 833 -58.15 -15.01 -12.83
C PRO A 833 -57.32 -14.90 -14.13
N ALA A 834 -57.96 -15.14 -15.28
CA ALA A 834 -57.33 -15.02 -16.59
C ALA A 834 -56.95 -13.56 -16.92
N ASP A 835 -57.79 -12.58 -16.57
CA ASP A 835 -57.52 -11.15 -16.76
C ASP A 835 -56.31 -10.70 -15.91
N ILE A 836 -56.27 -11.17 -14.66
CA ILE A 836 -55.17 -10.88 -13.72
C ILE A 836 -53.85 -11.44 -14.26
N TRP A 837 -53.87 -12.62 -14.90
CA TRP A 837 -52.70 -13.23 -15.53
C TRP A 837 -52.24 -12.49 -16.80
N VAL A 838 -53.17 -12.06 -17.66
CA VAL A 838 -52.86 -11.25 -18.86
C VAL A 838 -52.25 -9.91 -18.47
N GLU A 839 -52.74 -9.28 -17.39
CA GLU A 839 -52.16 -8.05 -16.86
C GLU A 839 -50.75 -8.28 -16.31
N TYR A 840 -50.55 -9.34 -15.50
CA TYR A 840 -49.24 -9.76 -15.00
C TYR A 840 -48.23 -9.93 -16.14
N ARG A 841 -48.59 -10.67 -17.19
CA ARG A 841 -47.74 -10.90 -18.37
C ARG A 841 -47.44 -9.60 -19.13
N THR A 842 -48.41 -8.70 -19.24
CA THR A 842 -48.23 -7.42 -19.91
C THR A 842 -47.22 -6.55 -19.16
N ARG A 843 -47.23 -6.54 -17.84
CA ARG A 843 -46.26 -5.80 -17.00
C ARG A 843 -44.85 -6.40 -17.00
N LEU A 844 -44.71 -7.69 -17.31
CA LEU A 844 -43.43 -8.36 -17.52
C LEU A 844 -42.84 -8.16 -18.93
N LYS A 845 -43.58 -7.51 -19.85
CA LYS A 845 -43.04 -7.19 -21.18
C LYS A 845 -41.85 -6.23 -21.06
N PRO A 846 -40.85 -6.35 -21.94
CA PRO A 846 -39.58 -5.62 -21.82
C PRO A 846 -39.75 -4.10 -21.71
N LEU A 847 -40.66 -3.53 -22.50
CA LEU A 847 -40.89 -2.09 -22.55
C LEU A 847 -41.28 -1.51 -21.18
N PHE A 848 -42.18 -2.18 -20.46
CA PHE A 848 -42.67 -1.73 -19.16
C PHE A 848 -41.72 -2.10 -18.01
N LEU A 849 -41.13 -3.30 -18.09
CA LEU A 849 -40.16 -3.78 -17.10
C LEU A 849 -38.93 -2.86 -17.03
N TRP A 850 -38.30 -2.59 -18.18
CA TRP A 850 -37.07 -1.79 -18.21
C TRP A 850 -37.31 -0.32 -17.84
N GLY A 851 -38.46 0.26 -18.20
CA GLY A 851 -38.82 1.61 -17.79
C GLY A 851 -38.85 1.78 -16.26
N ARG A 852 -39.45 0.83 -15.53
CA ARG A 852 -39.50 0.85 -14.05
C ARG A 852 -38.11 0.59 -13.45
N VAL A 853 -37.43 -0.46 -13.91
CA VAL A 853 -36.13 -0.87 -13.38
C VAL A 853 -35.08 0.24 -13.56
N LEU A 854 -34.98 0.84 -14.76
CA LEU A 854 -34.02 1.91 -15.01
C LEU A 854 -34.36 3.18 -14.23
N CYS A 855 -35.64 3.55 -14.12
CA CYS A 855 -36.07 4.70 -13.31
C CYS A 855 -35.67 4.52 -11.83
N CYS A 856 -36.01 3.39 -11.21
CA CYS A 856 -35.62 3.11 -9.84
C CYS A 856 -34.10 3.01 -9.65
N SER A 857 -33.39 2.44 -10.64
CA SER A 857 -31.92 2.34 -10.61
C SER A 857 -31.26 3.72 -10.65
N VAL A 858 -31.74 4.64 -11.50
CA VAL A 858 -31.24 6.01 -11.58
C VAL A 858 -31.53 6.76 -10.29
N ILE A 859 -32.73 6.64 -9.72
CA ILE A 859 -33.07 7.26 -8.43
C ILE A 859 -32.15 6.74 -7.33
N PHE A 860 -31.92 5.43 -7.26
CA PHE A 860 -31.03 4.84 -6.26
C PHE A 860 -29.59 5.32 -6.42
N LEU A 861 -29.09 5.44 -7.66
CA LEU A 861 -27.77 6.01 -7.94
C LEU A 861 -27.66 7.47 -7.51
N LEU A 862 -28.68 8.29 -7.77
CA LEU A 862 -28.71 9.70 -7.37
C LEU A 862 -28.77 9.85 -5.84
N VAL A 863 -29.61 9.07 -5.17
CA VAL A 863 -29.69 9.05 -3.70
C VAL A 863 -28.40 8.52 -3.09
N GLY A 864 -27.83 7.45 -3.67
CA GLY A 864 -26.54 6.91 -3.26
C GLY A 864 -25.44 7.95 -3.39
N GLN A 865 -25.33 8.61 -4.55
CA GLN A 865 -24.37 9.69 -4.77
C GLN A 865 -24.56 10.82 -3.74
N PHE A 866 -25.80 11.23 -3.46
CA PHE A 866 -26.09 12.22 -2.44
C PHE A 866 -25.65 11.80 -1.03
N ILE A 867 -25.87 10.53 -0.65
CA ILE A 867 -25.39 9.96 0.63
C ILE A 867 -23.86 9.97 0.69
N MET A 868 -23.19 9.57 -0.40
CA MET A 868 -21.73 9.58 -0.50
C MET A 868 -21.17 11.01 -0.42
N ASP A 869 -21.86 11.98 -1.00
CA ASP A 869 -21.49 13.40 -0.92
C ASP A 869 -21.73 14.00 0.50
N LEU A 870 -22.59 13.37 1.31
CA LEU A 870 -22.86 13.78 2.70
C LEU A 870 -21.88 13.15 3.70
N TYR A 871 -21.55 11.86 3.54
CA TYR A 871 -20.73 11.07 4.47
C TYR A 871 -19.29 10.82 4.00
N GLY A 872 -18.91 11.37 2.84
CA GLY A 872 -17.57 11.26 2.27
C GLY A 872 -17.45 10.21 1.17
N GLN A 873 -16.81 10.63 0.08
CA GLN A 873 -16.46 9.76 -1.04
C GLN A 873 -15.37 8.77 -0.62
N PRO A 874 -15.44 7.50 -1.09
CA PRO A 874 -14.47 6.50 -0.74
C PRO A 874 -13.15 6.81 -1.48
N ALA A 875 -12.02 6.66 -0.80
CA ALA A 875 -10.72 6.80 -1.43
C ALA A 875 -10.51 5.64 -2.40
N THR A 876 -9.91 5.95 -3.55
CA THR A 876 -9.52 4.96 -4.55
C THR A 876 -7.99 4.95 -4.60
N PRO A 877 -7.32 3.88 -4.18
CA PRO A 877 -5.90 3.73 -4.42
C PRO A 877 -5.72 3.56 -5.93
N PHE A 878 -5.07 4.53 -6.57
CA PHE A 878 -4.68 4.44 -7.97
C PHE A 878 -3.35 5.18 -8.16
N ARG A 879 -2.58 4.73 -9.13
CA ARG A 879 -1.32 5.32 -9.59
C ARG A 879 -1.35 5.46 -11.11
N GLY A 880 -1.24 6.70 -11.57
CA GLY A 880 -1.23 7.02 -12.99
C GLY A 880 -2.63 7.27 -13.58
N ASN A 881 -2.64 8.01 -14.68
CA ASN A 881 -3.88 8.46 -15.33
C ASN A 881 -4.65 7.33 -16.01
N VAL A 882 -3.94 6.36 -16.59
CA VAL A 882 -4.55 5.21 -17.27
C VAL A 882 -5.37 4.38 -16.29
N VAL A 883 -4.74 4.00 -15.18
CA VAL A 883 -5.37 3.19 -14.12
C VAL A 883 -6.58 3.92 -13.54
N TRP A 884 -6.46 5.23 -13.32
CA TRP A 884 -7.59 6.04 -12.87
C TRP A 884 -8.79 5.96 -13.82
N GLN A 885 -8.57 6.09 -15.14
CA GLN A 885 -9.63 6.00 -16.15
C GLN A 885 -10.26 4.61 -16.19
N VAL A 886 -9.43 3.54 -16.22
CA VAL A 886 -9.90 2.16 -16.24
C VAL A 886 -10.72 1.85 -14.99
N ASN A 887 -10.21 2.16 -13.81
CA ASN A 887 -10.92 1.98 -12.54
C ASN A 887 -12.26 2.70 -12.55
N LYS A 888 -12.30 3.97 -13.00
CA LYS A 888 -13.53 4.76 -13.04
C LYS A 888 -14.58 4.13 -13.96
N LEU A 889 -14.19 3.73 -15.18
CA LEU A 889 -15.11 3.12 -16.14
C LEU A 889 -15.64 1.76 -15.67
N VAL A 890 -14.73 0.88 -15.22
CA VAL A 890 -15.09 -0.47 -14.75
C VAL A 890 -15.95 -0.40 -13.48
N LEU A 891 -15.63 0.49 -12.54
CA LEU A 891 -16.41 0.67 -11.31
C LEU A 891 -17.83 1.16 -11.63
N ILE A 892 -17.98 2.19 -12.47
CA ILE A 892 -19.30 2.72 -12.85
C ILE A 892 -20.13 1.63 -13.53
N ALA A 893 -19.54 0.89 -14.49
CA ALA A 893 -20.22 -0.18 -15.20
C ALA A 893 -20.64 -1.32 -14.25
N ALA A 894 -19.76 -1.77 -13.35
CA ALA A 894 -20.06 -2.83 -12.38
C ALA A 894 -21.17 -2.43 -11.40
N VAL A 895 -21.09 -1.23 -10.83
CA VAL A 895 -22.11 -0.70 -9.90
C VAL A 895 -23.45 -0.54 -10.59
N PHE A 896 -23.48 0.06 -11.78
CA PHE A 896 -24.69 0.23 -12.57
C PHE A 896 -25.35 -1.11 -12.89
N MET A 897 -24.59 -2.07 -13.42
CA MET A 897 -25.12 -3.40 -13.79
C MET A 897 -25.61 -4.19 -12.58
N MET A 898 -24.91 -4.11 -11.45
CA MET A 898 -25.36 -4.72 -10.19
C MET A 898 -26.68 -4.12 -9.71
N ILE A 899 -26.81 -2.78 -9.69
CA ILE A 899 -28.03 -2.08 -9.27
C ILE A 899 -29.20 -2.44 -10.19
N VAL A 900 -28.97 -2.49 -11.50
CA VAL A 900 -29.98 -2.94 -12.46
C VAL A 900 -30.46 -4.37 -12.16
N VAL A 901 -29.56 -5.30 -11.85
CA VAL A 901 -29.92 -6.68 -11.45
C VAL A 901 -30.71 -6.68 -10.13
N ILE A 902 -30.31 -5.89 -9.14
CA ILE A 902 -31.05 -5.74 -7.88
C ILE A 902 -32.48 -5.28 -8.18
N PHE A 903 -32.66 -4.16 -8.87
CA PHE A 903 -34.00 -3.62 -9.16
C PHE A 903 -34.82 -4.51 -10.09
N LEU A 904 -34.18 -5.27 -10.99
CA LEU A 904 -34.85 -6.27 -11.80
C LEU A 904 -35.47 -7.37 -10.91
N VAL A 905 -34.72 -7.90 -9.95
CA VAL A 905 -35.24 -8.91 -9.01
C VAL A 905 -36.29 -8.31 -8.08
N LEU A 906 -36.11 -7.07 -7.61
CA LEU A 906 -37.09 -6.35 -6.79
C LEU A 906 -38.42 -6.12 -7.53
N ASP A 907 -38.37 -5.70 -8.80
CA ASP A 907 -39.57 -5.46 -9.60
C ASP A 907 -40.31 -6.77 -9.90
N LEU A 908 -39.56 -7.85 -10.19
CA LEU A 908 -40.14 -9.18 -10.40
C LEU A 908 -40.83 -9.72 -9.15
N THR A 909 -40.17 -9.63 -8.00
CA THR A 909 -40.74 -10.09 -6.72
C THR A 909 -41.94 -9.24 -6.30
N ARG A 910 -41.89 -7.92 -6.46
CA ARG A 910 -43.02 -7.00 -6.20
C ARG A 910 -44.20 -7.27 -7.14
N THR A 911 -43.94 -7.41 -8.44
CA THR A 911 -45.01 -7.71 -9.40
C THR A 911 -45.62 -9.08 -9.08
N THR A 912 -44.83 -10.04 -8.62
CA THR A 912 -45.37 -11.34 -8.21
C THR A 912 -46.18 -11.25 -6.91
N SER A 913 -45.75 -10.47 -5.91
CA SER A 913 -46.49 -10.34 -4.65
C SER A 913 -47.87 -9.71 -4.84
N VAL A 914 -47.96 -8.70 -5.71
CA VAL A 914 -49.25 -8.08 -6.03
C VAL A 914 -50.13 -9.02 -6.86
N PHE A 915 -49.55 -9.82 -7.76
CA PHE A 915 -50.28 -10.87 -8.48
C PHE A 915 -50.92 -11.87 -7.52
N VAL A 916 -50.12 -12.40 -6.58
CA VAL A 916 -50.58 -13.34 -5.55
C VAL A 916 -51.71 -12.73 -4.72
N ARG A 917 -51.55 -11.47 -4.30
CA ARG A 917 -52.57 -10.78 -3.50
C ARG A 917 -53.86 -10.60 -4.28
N LYS A 918 -53.81 -10.09 -5.53
CA LYS A 918 -55.01 -9.89 -6.36
C LYS A 918 -55.74 -11.19 -6.69
N LEU A 919 -54.99 -12.27 -6.95
CA LEU A 919 -55.55 -13.60 -7.22
C LEU A 919 -56.38 -14.13 -6.05
N VAL A 920 -56.05 -13.74 -4.80
CA VAL A 920 -56.68 -14.30 -3.59
C VAL A 920 -57.64 -13.34 -2.89
N THR A 921 -57.45 -12.01 -2.97
CA THR A 921 -58.32 -11.04 -2.30
C THR A 921 -59.66 -10.79 -3.01
N LYS A 922 -59.78 -11.07 -4.31
CA LYS A 922 -61.03 -10.80 -5.07
C LYS A 922 -62.00 -11.99 -5.09
N GLU A 923 -61.48 -13.21 -5.08
CA GLU A 923 -62.28 -14.43 -4.92
C GLU A 923 -62.14 -14.97 -3.48
N LEU A 924 -62.73 -14.29 -2.50
CA LEU A 924 -62.93 -14.92 -1.18
C LEU A 924 -63.78 -16.20 -1.31
N GLY A 925 -64.61 -16.31 -2.36
CA GLY A 925 -65.30 -17.55 -2.68
C GLY A 925 -64.53 -18.39 -3.69
N CYS A 926 -63.87 -19.46 -3.26
CA CYS A 926 -63.53 -20.54 -4.19
C CYS A 926 -64.82 -21.19 -4.69
N ALA A 927 -65.01 -21.36 -6.00
CA ALA A 927 -66.20 -22.04 -6.52
C ALA A 927 -66.27 -23.52 -6.04
N SER A 928 -65.10 -24.14 -5.79
CA SER A 928 -64.98 -25.48 -5.22
C SER A 928 -63.73 -25.59 -4.33
N PRO A 929 -63.68 -26.52 -3.37
CA PRO A 929 -62.48 -26.79 -2.58
C PRO A 929 -61.24 -27.14 -3.42
N THR A 930 -61.45 -27.80 -4.58
CA THR A 930 -60.40 -28.12 -5.56
C THR A 930 -59.85 -26.89 -6.28
N ASP A 931 -60.68 -25.87 -6.51
CA ASP A 931 -60.27 -24.61 -7.15
C ASP A 931 -59.35 -23.79 -6.22
N CYS A 932 -59.67 -23.75 -4.92
CA CYS A 932 -58.81 -23.23 -3.85
C CYS A 932 -57.41 -23.85 -3.87
N LEU A 933 -57.35 -25.19 -3.95
CA LEU A 933 -56.09 -25.94 -3.99
C LEU A 933 -55.29 -25.60 -5.26
N ASN A 934 -55.95 -25.54 -6.42
CA ASN A 934 -55.30 -25.21 -7.69
C ASN A 934 -54.71 -23.79 -7.70
N LYS A 935 -55.41 -22.80 -7.13
CA LYS A 935 -54.92 -21.42 -6.97
C LYS A 935 -53.70 -21.33 -6.06
N LEU A 936 -53.69 -22.03 -4.93
CA LEU A 936 -52.53 -22.08 -4.04
C LEU A 936 -51.34 -22.84 -4.66
N GLN A 937 -51.59 -23.92 -5.41
CA GLN A 937 -50.54 -24.62 -6.17
C GLN A 937 -49.95 -23.76 -7.29
N LEU A 938 -50.77 -22.93 -7.94
CA LEU A 938 -50.31 -21.93 -8.89
C LEU A 938 -49.37 -20.92 -8.20
N VAL A 939 -49.78 -20.36 -7.06
CA VAL A 939 -48.93 -19.44 -6.26
C VAL A 939 -47.62 -20.11 -5.84
N ALA A 940 -47.67 -21.35 -5.35
CA ALA A 940 -46.49 -22.10 -4.94
C ALA A 940 -45.51 -22.30 -6.11
N ARG A 941 -45.99 -22.70 -7.29
CA ARG A 941 -45.14 -22.90 -8.47
C ARG A 941 -44.58 -21.60 -9.06
N VAL A 942 -45.37 -20.52 -9.10
CA VAL A 942 -44.90 -19.20 -9.57
C VAL A 942 -43.78 -18.70 -8.66
N THR A 943 -44.00 -18.72 -7.33
CA THR A 943 -43.05 -18.21 -6.34
C THR A 943 -41.77 -19.05 -6.28
N ALA A 944 -41.87 -20.39 -6.33
CA ALA A 944 -40.72 -21.29 -6.35
C ALA A 944 -39.73 -21.02 -7.49
N ARG A 945 -40.24 -20.59 -8.65
CA ARG A 945 -39.40 -20.30 -9.82
C ARG A 945 -38.78 -18.91 -9.79
N ILE A 946 -39.35 -17.99 -9.02
CA ILE A 946 -38.91 -16.59 -8.91
C ILE A 946 -37.96 -16.38 -7.72
N ASP A 947 -38.16 -17.08 -6.60
CA ASP A 947 -37.35 -16.93 -5.39
C ASP A 947 -35.86 -17.25 -5.61
N VAL A 948 -35.54 -18.11 -6.58
CA VAL A 948 -34.15 -18.45 -6.94
C VAL A 948 -33.39 -17.23 -7.53
N PHE A 949 -34.09 -16.21 -8.02
CA PHE A 949 -33.41 -15.01 -8.56
C PHE A 949 -32.73 -14.17 -7.48
N VAL A 950 -33.08 -14.33 -6.21
CA VAL A 950 -32.48 -13.60 -5.08
C VAL A 950 -30.98 -13.90 -4.94
N TYR A 951 -30.50 -15.07 -5.39
CA TYR A 951 -29.07 -15.40 -5.39
C TYR A 951 -28.22 -14.55 -6.34
N TYR A 952 -28.81 -14.00 -7.41
CA TYR A 952 -28.06 -13.26 -8.42
C TYR A 952 -27.50 -11.93 -7.87
N PRO A 953 -28.32 -10.99 -7.35
CA PRO A 953 -27.79 -9.78 -6.75
C PRO A 953 -26.92 -10.06 -5.53
N ALA A 954 -27.22 -11.10 -4.74
CA ALA A 954 -26.37 -11.51 -3.62
C ALA A 954 -24.96 -11.92 -4.08
N THR A 955 -24.85 -12.74 -5.13
CA THR A 955 -23.55 -13.16 -5.68
C THR A 955 -22.75 -11.95 -6.19
N LEU A 956 -23.40 -11.02 -6.92
CA LEU A 956 -22.74 -9.81 -7.41
C LEU A 956 -22.28 -8.91 -6.25
N MET A 957 -23.10 -8.75 -5.22
CA MET A 957 -22.77 -7.97 -4.03
C MET A 957 -21.61 -8.60 -3.26
N GLY A 958 -21.57 -9.92 -3.11
CA GLY A 958 -20.45 -10.64 -2.51
C GLY A 958 -19.13 -10.41 -3.25
N LEU A 959 -19.13 -10.50 -4.58
CA LEU A 959 -17.96 -10.20 -5.40
C LEU A 959 -17.53 -8.72 -5.30
N MET A 960 -18.49 -7.78 -5.25
CA MET A 960 -18.18 -6.36 -5.06
C MET A 960 -17.59 -6.05 -3.69
N LEU A 961 -18.04 -6.73 -2.63
CA LEU A 961 -17.44 -6.63 -1.29
C LEU A 961 -16.01 -7.19 -1.28
N LEU A 962 -15.80 -8.34 -1.92
CA LEU A 962 -14.48 -8.96 -2.07
C LEU A 962 -13.52 -8.07 -2.88
N ALA A 963 -14.03 -7.40 -3.93
CA ALA A 963 -13.28 -6.41 -4.71
C ALA A 963 -12.92 -5.14 -3.92
N ARG A 964 -13.51 -4.94 -2.74
CA ARG A 964 -13.24 -3.84 -1.81
C ARG A 964 -12.43 -4.31 -0.58
N ALA A 965 -11.95 -5.55 -0.57
CA ALA A 965 -11.15 -6.06 0.53
C ALA A 965 -9.82 -5.29 0.64
N GLU A 966 -9.46 -4.90 1.87
CA GLU A 966 -8.16 -4.31 2.20
C GLU A 966 -7.01 -5.26 1.87
N TYR A 967 -7.26 -6.55 1.67
CA TYR A 967 -6.25 -7.52 1.26
C TYR A 967 -5.55 -7.18 -0.07
N PHE A 968 -6.25 -6.63 -1.06
CA PHE A 968 -5.69 -6.38 -2.40
C PHE A 968 -4.96 -5.03 -2.51
N ASP A 969 -5.51 -4.00 -1.88
CA ASP A 969 -5.02 -2.63 -1.92
C ASP A 969 -5.66 -1.83 -0.77
N ASN A 970 -5.26 -0.58 -0.56
CA ASN A 970 -5.76 0.31 0.50
C ASN A 970 -7.20 0.81 0.24
N TRP A 971 -8.15 -0.10 0.14
CA TRP A 971 -9.56 0.19 -0.05
C TRP A 971 -10.22 0.58 1.27
N ASN A 972 -10.53 1.86 1.44
CA ASN A 972 -11.29 2.28 2.62
C ASN A 972 -12.79 1.94 2.50
N PHE A 973 -13.47 1.69 3.62
CA PHE A 973 -14.92 1.49 3.64
C PHE A 973 -15.59 2.70 4.30
N SER A 974 -16.03 3.68 3.51
CA SER A 974 -16.68 4.87 4.06
C SER A 974 -18.07 4.54 4.62
N ILE A 975 -18.51 5.32 5.62
CA ILE A 975 -19.83 5.16 6.24
C ILE A 975 -20.94 5.30 5.19
N GLY A 976 -20.80 6.26 4.27
CA GLY A 976 -21.73 6.42 3.15
C GLY A 976 -21.86 5.16 2.30
N LEU A 977 -20.73 4.51 1.98
CA LEU A 977 -20.73 3.27 1.20
C LEU A 977 -21.42 2.14 1.97
N GLY A 978 -21.15 2.04 3.27
CA GLY A 978 -21.82 1.11 4.17
C GLY A 978 -23.33 1.29 4.20
N ILE A 979 -23.82 2.53 4.26
CA ILE A 979 -25.25 2.83 4.20
C ILE A 979 -25.83 2.40 2.85
N VAL A 980 -25.21 2.75 1.73
CA VAL A 980 -25.73 2.43 0.39
C VAL A 980 -25.78 0.92 0.17
N VAL A 981 -24.71 0.20 0.50
CA VAL A 981 -24.65 -1.26 0.39
C VAL A 981 -25.64 -1.92 1.35
N GLY A 982 -25.73 -1.44 2.59
CA GLY A 982 -26.66 -1.95 3.60
C GLY A 982 -28.12 -1.77 3.21
N VAL A 983 -28.48 -0.60 2.68
CA VAL A 983 -29.82 -0.32 2.15
C VAL A 983 -30.12 -1.22 0.95
N GLY A 984 -29.16 -1.39 0.02
CA GLY A 984 -29.29 -2.33 -1.11
C GLY A 984 -29.55 -3.77 -0.67
N ALA A 985 -28.78 -4.26 0.32
CA ALA A 985 -28.97 -5.59 0.91
C ALA A 985 -30.34 -5.71 1.61
N ALA A 986 -30.75 -4.69 2.38
CA ALA A 986 -32.04 -4.66 3.05
C ALA A 986 -33.21 -4.69 2.05
N TYR A 987 -33.10 -4.02 0.90
CA TYR A 987 -34.10 -4.09 -0.16
C TYR A 987 -34.29 -5.51 -0.69
N VAL A 988 -33.20 -6.23 -0.97
CA VAL A 988 -33.25 -7.62 -1.44
C VAL A 988 -33.99 -8.50 -0.42
N VAL A 989 -33.67 -8.37 0.87
CA VAL A 989 -34.32 -9.11 1.95
C VAL A 989 -35.79 -8.73 2.10
N ALA A 990 -36.11 -7.44 2.11
CA ALA A 990 -37.48 -6.94 2.27
C ALA A 990 -38.40 -7.40 1.14
N SER A 991 -37.90 -7.45 -0.11
CA SER A 991 -38.68 -7.91 -1.26
C SER A 991 -39.11 -9.37 -1.14
N ALA A 992 -38.22 -10.21 -0.63
CA ALA A 992 -38.49 -11.61 -0.40
C ALA A 992 -39.45 -11.85 0.77
N ILE A 993 -39.27 -11.10 1.87
CA ILE A 993 -40.21 -11.13 3.00
C ILE A 993 -41.60 -10.72 2.54
N ARG A 994 -41.72 -9.69 1.70
CA ARG A 994 -43.00 -9.24 1.15
C ARG A 994 -43.67 -10.30 0.30
N LEU A 995 -42.93 -10.94 -0.61
CA LEU A 995 -43.46 -12.01 -1.46
C LEU A 995 -43.99 -13.18 -0.62
N ARG A 996 -43.27 -13.55 0.43
CA ARG A 996 -43.71 -14.56 1.40
C ARG A 996 -44.94 -14.10 2.18
N ALA A 997 -44.93 -12.90 2.73
CA ALA A 997 -46.05 -12.38 3.53
C ALA A 997 -47.36 -12.40 2.71
N SER A 998 -47.31 -11.98 1.45
CA SER A 998 -48.47 -12.05 0.54
C SER A 998 -48.92 -13.49 0.25
N SER A 999 -48.00 -14.44 0.17
CA SER A 999 -48.32 -15.85 -0.06
C SER A 999 -48.92 -16.52 1.19
N GLU A 1000 -48.38 -16.26 2.37
CA GLU A 1000 -48.92 -16.78 3.65
C GLU A 1000 -50.27 -16.14 4.01
N GLU A 1001 -50.45 -14.84 3.73
CA GLU A 1001 -51.75 -14.17 3.85
C GLU A 1001 -52.79 -14.87 2.95
N ALA A 1002 -52.42 -15.17 1.71
CA ALA A 1002 -53.26 -15.94 0.79
C ALA A 1002 -53.65 -17.33 1.35
N ARG A 1003 -52.69 -18.06 1.93
CA ARG A 1003 -52.96 -19.36 2.56
C ARG A 1003 -53.89 -19.25 3.76
N ARG A 1004 -53.72 -18.23 4.61
CA ARG A 1004 -54.60 -17.98 5.76
C ARG A 1004 -56.03 -17.70 5.33
N LEU A 1005 -56.21 -16.84 4.33
CA LEU A 1005 -57.55 -16.51 3.81
C LEU A 1005 -58.25 -17.76 3.25
N VAL A 1006 -57.55 -18.57 2.46
CA VAL A 1006 -58.09 -19.83 1.93
C VAL A 1006 -58.42 -20.84 3.04
N MET A 1007 -57.56 -20.97 4.06
CA MET A 1007 -57.81 -21.87 5.18
C MET A 1007 -59.00 -21.43 6.04
N ASN A 1008 -59.18 -20.12 6.25
CA ASN A 1008 -60.33 -19.58 6.96
C ASN A 1008 -61.63 -19.84 6.19
N GLU A 1009 -61.67 -19.57 4.89
CA GLU A 1009 -62.82 -19.86 4.02
C GLU A 1009 -63.19 -21.36 4.03
N LEU A 1010 -62.19 -22.25 3.90
CA LEU A 1010 -62.42 -23.70 3.97
C LEU A 1010 -62.92 -24.14 5.34
N SER A 1011 -62.45 -23.50 6.42
CA SER A 1011 -62.92 -23.77 7.78
C SER A 1011 -64.35 -23.30 8.01
N GLU A 1012 -64.75 -22.14 7.45
CA GLU A 1012 -66.13 -21.66 7.52
C GLU A 1012 -67.08 -22.58 6.75
N ARG A 1013 -66.69 -23.06 5.57
CA ARG A 1013 -67.47 -24.06 4.81
C ARG A 1013 -67.59 -25.40 5.51
N ARG A 1014 -66.56 -25.80 6.26
CA ARG A 1014 -66.62 -26.98 7.14
C ARG A 1014 -67.64 -26.79 8.26
N LEU A 1015 -67.69 -25.60 8.87
CA LEU A 1015 -68.63 -25.27 9.95
C LEU A 1015 -70.07 -25.11 9.44
N ALA A 1016 -70.26 -24.74 8.16
CA ALA A 1016 -71.57 -24.57 7.53
C ALA A 1016 -72.33 -25.87 7.22
N GLY A 1017 -71.76 -27.06 7.50
CA GLY A 1017 -72.48 -28.33 7.52
C GLY A 1017 -72.84 -28.92 6.14
N LEU A 1018 -71.84 -29.44 5.42
CA LEU A 1018 -72.03 -30.24 4.20
C LEU A 1018 -71.95 -31.77 4.49
N GLU A 1019 -72.54 -32.59 3.61
CA GLU A 1019 -72.64 -34.06 3.71
C GLU A 1019 -71.33 -34.78 4.12
N PRO A 1020 -71.40 -35.92 4.85
CA PRO A 1020 -70.23 -36.59 5.45
C PRO A 1020 -69.15 -37.05 4.44
N ALA A 1021 -69.50 -37.28 3.18
CA ALA A 1021 -68.52 -37.59 2.12
C ALA A 1021 -67.71 -36.35 1.69
N SER A 1022 -68.32 -35.17 1.72
CA SER A 1022 -67.68 -33.90 1.35
C SER A 1022 -66.78 -33.34 2.46
N SER A 1023 -67.09 -33.63 3.73
CA SER A 1023 -66.25 -33.22 4.87
C SER A 1023 -64.91 -33.95 4.89
N GLN A 1024 -64.87 -35.24 4.50
CA GLN A 1024 -63.62 -36.00 4.42
C GLN A 1024 -62.71 -35.50 3.29
N GLN A 1025 -63.30 -35.11 2.15
CA GLN A 1025 -62.58 -34.48 1.04
C GLN A 1025 -62.04 -33.09 1.41
N LEU A 1026 -62.83 -32.30 2.16
CA LEU A 1026 -62.39 -31.00 2.71
C LEU A 1026 -61.23 -31.16 3.69
N ASP A 1027 -61.28 -32.16 4.58
CA ASP A 1027 -60.20 -32.46 5.52
C ASP A 1027 -58.90 -32.85 4.81
N GLN A 1028 -58.99 -33.68 3.77
CA GLN A 1028 -57.84 -34.03 2.95
C GLN A 1028 -57.25 -32.82 2.23
N ILE A 1029 -58.08 -31.92 1.71
CA ILE A 1029 -57.63 -30.70 1.02
C ILE A 1029 -57.00 -29.72 2.03
N MET A 1030 -57.60 -29.51 3.20
CA MET A 1030 -57.05 -28.67 4.27
C MET A 1030 -55.71 -29.23 4.78
N ALA A 1031 -55.58 -30.55 4.95
CA ALA A 1031 -54.32 -31.20 5.30
C ALA A 1031 -53.26 -31.02 4.19
N THR A 1032 -53.64 -31.16 2.93
CA THR A 1032 -52.75 -30.96 1.78
C THR A 1032 -52.25 -29.52 1.69
N ILE A 1033 -53.14 -28.54 1.88
CA ILE A 1033 -52.78 -27.11 1.96
C ILE A 1033 -51.89 -26.85 3.17
N GLY A 1034 -52.18 -27.50 4.31
CA GLY A 1034 -51.38 -27.48 5.56
C GLY A 1034 -49.97 -28.05 5.41
N MET A 1035 -49.77 -28.99 4.49
CA MET A 1035 -48.47 -29.61 4.21
C MET A 1035 -47.75 -29.05 2.98
N LEU A 1036 -48.31 -28.06 2.28
CA LEU A 1036 -47.69 -27.47 1.11
C LEU A 1036 -46.38 -26.74 1.48
N ARG A 1037 -45.24 -27.30 1.06
CA ARG A 1037 -43.87 -26.78 1.28
C ARG A 1037 -43.16 -26.51 -0.04
N GLU A 1038 -43.75 -25.66 -0.87
CA GLU A 1038 -43.17 -25.30 -2.17
C GLU A 1038 -43.14 -23.77 -2.33
N GLY A 1039 -42.05 -23.24 -2.90
CA GLY A 1039 -41.86 -21.82 -3.14
C GLY A 1039 -41.92 -20.97 -1.88
N ALA A 1040 -42.77 -19.94 -1.89
CA ALA A 1040 -42.92 -19.00 -0.79
C ALA A 1040 -43.46 -19.63 0.52
N PHE A 1041 -43.93 -20.89 0.48
CA PHE A 1041 -44.46 -21.62 1.64
C PHE A 1041 -43.40 -22.42 2.43
N LEU A 1042 -42.12 -22.32 2.07
CA LEU A 1042 -41.03 -23.02 2.78
C LEU A 1042 -40.79 -22.47 4.21
N PRO A 1043 -40.32 -23.30 5.16
CA PRO A 1043 -39.88 -22.84 6.49
C PRO A 1043 -38.78 -21.76 6.41
N TYR A 1044 -38.73 -20.84 7.38
CA TYR A 1044 -37.79 -19.70 7.35
C TYR A 1044 -36.33 -20.12 7.17
N ALA A 1045 -35.90 -21.22 7.80
CA ALA A 1045 -34.53 -21.72 7.71
C ALA A 1045 -34.14 -22.28 6.32
N GLU A 1046 -35.12 -22.71 5.52
CA GLU A 1046 -34.91 -23.31 4.20
C GLU A 1046 -35.07 -22.31 3.06
N LEU A 1047 -35.45 -21.07 3.37
CA LEU A 1047 -35.69 -20.05 2.36
C LEU A 1047 -34.40 -19.71 1.60
N PRO A 1048 -34.50 -19.57 0.25
CA PRO A 1048 -33.39 -19.14 -0.59
C PRO A 1048 -32.73 -17.83 -0.16
N VAL A 1049 -33.47 -16.97 0.53
CA VAL A 1049 -33.07 -15.60 0.90
C VAL A 1049 -32.09 -15.60 2.05
N PHE A 1050 -32.31 -16.44 3.08
CA PHE A 1050 -31.35 -16.58 4.17
C PHE A 1050 -30.03 -17.20 3.67
N ARG A 1051 -30.12 -18.18 2.77
CA ARG A 1051 -28.93 -18.74 2.09
C ARG A 1051 -28.25 -17.69 1.21
N ALA A 1052 -29.01 -16.87 0.50
CA ALA A 1052 -28.47 -15.80 -0.35
C ALA A 1052 -27.81 -14.68 0.46
N VAL A 1053 -28.32 -14.31 1.64
CA VAL A 1053 -27.69 -13.34 2.54
C VAL A 1053 -26.47 -13.93 3.25
N ALA A 1054 -26.51 -15.22 3.60
CA ALA A 1054 -25.39 -15.94 4.18
C ALA A 1054 -24.20 -16.08 3.22
N LEU A 1055 -24.43 -16.02 1.90
CA LEU A 1055 -23.38 -16.24 0.92
C LEU A 1055 -22.35 -15.07 0.85
N PRO A 1056 -22.74 -13.79 0.70
CA PRO A 1056 -21.82 -12.66 0.83
C PRO A 1056 -21.19 -12.54 2.21
N SER A 1057 -21.99 -12.70 3.27
CA SER A 1057 -21.53 -12.53 4.65
C SER A 1057 -20.62 -13.66 5.11
N GLY A 1058 -20.92 -14.91 4.73
CA GLY A 1058 -20.09 -16.08 4.99
C GLY A 1058 -18.80 -16.07 4.16
N ALA A 1059 -18.86 -15.68 2.88
CA ALA A 1059 -17.66 -15.54 2.06
C ALA A 1059 -16.73 -14.43 2.57
N TYR A 1060 -17.29 -13.26 2.91
CA TYR A 1060 -16.52 -12.15 3.46
C TYR A 1060 -15.99 -12.48 4.88
N GLY A 1061 -16.79 -13.14 5.72
CA GLY A 1061 -16.37 -13.59 7.05
C GLY A 1061 -15.24 -14.62 6.99
N LEU A 1062 -15.34 -15.62 6.10
CA LEU A 1062 -14.25 -16.58 5.87
C LEU A 1062 -12.99 -15.89 5.35
N PHE A 1063 -13.15 -14.94 4.43
CA PHE A 1063 -12.04 -14.15 3.90
C PHE A 1063 -11.37 -13.30 4.99
N ALA A 1064 -12.15 -12.64 5.84
CA ALA A 1064 -11.66 -11.88 6.98
C ALA A 1064 -10.95 -12.77 8.00
N VAL A 1065 -11.43 -14.00 8.23
CA VAL A 1065 -10.74 -14.99 9.07
C VAL A 1065 -9.42 -15.43 8.44
N ILE A 1066 -9.39 -15.71 7.13
CA ILE A 1066 -8.15 -16.02 6.39
C ILE A 1066 -7.17 -14.85 6.52
N GLU A 1067 -7.65 -13.62 6.35
CA GLU A 1067 -6.84 -12.42 6.50
C GLU A 1067 -6.26 -12.30 7.92
N LEU A 1068 -7.07 -12.54 8.95
CA LEU A 1068 -6.64 -12.51 10.35
C LEU A 1068 -5.64 -13.62 10.66
N MET A 1069 -5.80 -14.82 10.06
CA MET A 1069 -4.79 -15.88 10.14
C MET A 1069 -3.50 -15.49 9.41
N THR A 1070 -3.57 -14.96 8.19
CA THR A 1070 -2.36 -14.54 7.45
C THR A 1070 -1.61 -13.38 8.09
N ASN A 1071 -2.28 -12.55 8.90
CA ASN A 1071 -1.64 -11.45 9.61
C ASN A 1071 -1.11 -11.86 11.00
N SER A 1072 -1.44 -13.06 11.48
CA SER A 1072 -0.98 -13.58 12.79
C SER A 1072 0.19 -14.57 12.68
N PHE A 1073 0.52 -15.02 11.47
CA PHE A 1073 1.75 -15.71 11.11
C PHE A 1073 2.71 -14.73 10.43
#